data_AF-A0A660SL14-F1
#
_entry.id   AF-A0A660SL14-F1
#
_cell.length_a   1.000
_cell.length_b   1.000
_cell.length_c   1.000
_cell.angle_alpha   90.00
_cell.angle_beta   90.00
_cell.angle_gamma   90.00
#
_symmetry.space_group_name_H-M   'P 1'
#
loop_
_entity.id
_entity.type
_entity.pdbx_description
1 polymer ?
#
loop_
_entity_poly.entity_id
_entity_poly.type
_entity_poly.pdbx_seq_one_letter_code
_entity_poly.pdbx_strand_id
1 'polypeptide(L)'
;MAPLLSVLLVLASASHYVPFDQVKTIAQKWAEKEWPDLSLARVLTYYNLEGEVNGYAFIFSKNPMPSDQILVDEILKERGRRPRNRYGVDEYATIIMSARFGEVPIFQYYRGLPGIYSIRRYLPPEYDNAQPLRVYYYGPGDEWIEFATTEGTVLIHGYSGWVYQKEEVRKRIGGKSSGSEYCFKFWRELINNDFVTRDSNKIPDMVPFYEWHYGCSPTASAMLLGYWDARNYAKLVDFFFGPRYSYPENEWDDGIPNCQRELALAMYTDTMTGGTSIYYIHTGQRAVCNGYNNNYNFQSNMYGPGTQSNPYVTWNIIKQEIDAGRPLHWAVLGWGPGYNHSLAGVGYKTVGSERYVYVNTTWYENEEWWVQHTSGSRDYCYPLIPGGGINCDLRLTYPDTKAMMFRGLKYKIKWNATGSQGIDHLSIFRHTGYNQNTWVTLATNVPNNGAWVWTAPTDSLTARFAIKGYSSSNSFLAADGESIAFDVRTYQHSNELLIVGHYDTDGSAADVVWSNNYLYCADNQAGLAILDVSDSSLPDLKSTLPLPSAVAIAYKSPNLYVADESDTLFVIDVSDPTNPTRKGSWAAPDVVLDVVRYKDKYVVCACKADGIFVLDISSANPQQVGSYDTPGQAYALFVRDTLLYVADGTRGLRIISLADPANPKEIGSCDPTGIAKGIGVVGDYAYLCNGGLGISVIDVSDPQNPSVINTIDTPGTATWARGVSMTHLFVGDDESGIRIYDISNPNNPSEVGYLDSHGSATRMAFNGDLIYLADGGDGIYVVHCDLIGVEEEKTTKEFRLVIPSLTSNRLTISGFTPVPKLLRIEVSDVLGRRLTEFKVNINGEFSLSSPIQLTSGVYFVTVRDEEDVFHSKVVVIK
;
A
#
# COMPACT_ATOMS: atom_id res chain seq x y z
N MET A 1 10.66 21.82 12.37
CA MET A 1 11.91 22.61 12.21
C MET A 1 11.65 24.07 11.85
N ALA A 2 10.92 24.37 10.77
CA ALA A 2 10.73 25.74 10.26
C ALA A 2 10.27 26.82 11.28
N PRO A 3 9.34 26.58 12.23
CA PRO A 3 8.79 27.65 13.07
C PRO A 3 9.74 28.20 14.15
N LEU A 4 10.63 27.37 14.68
CA LEU A 4 11.61 27.75 15.73
C LEU A 4 12.83 28.47 15.13
N LEU A 5 13.22 28.07 13.91
CA LEU A 5 14.32 28.69 13.17
C LEU A 5 13.94 30.09 12.66
N SER A 6 12.69 30.27 12.21
CA SER A 6 12.16 31.59 11.81
C SER A 6 12.14 32.59 12.96
N VAL A 7 12.00 32.15 14.22
CA VAL A 7 12.04 33.02 15.40
C VAL A 7 13.45 33.55 15.68
N LEU A 8 14.49 32.72 15.54
CA LEU A 8 15.90 33.15 15.62
C LEU A 8 16.24 34.19 14.54
N LEU A 9 15.71 34.01 13.33
CA LEU A 9 15.98 34.86 12.17
C LEU A 9 15.26 36.23 12.24
N VAL A 10 14.04 36.28 12.76
CA VAL A 10 13.31 37.55 12.94
C VAL A 10 13.99 38.43 14.01
N LEU A 11 14.48 37.82 15.09
CA LEU A 11 15.06 38.54 16.23
C LEU A 11 16.51 39.02 15.98
N ALA A 12 17.29 38.32 15.15
CA ALA A 12 18.67 38.67 14.82
C ALA A 12 18.82 39.80 13.78
N SER A 13 17.74 40.21 13.12
CA SER A 13 17.75 41.34 12.18
C SER A 13 17.89 42.72 12.86
N ALA A 14 17.83 42.78 14.20
CA ALA A 14 17.91 44.01 14.99
C ALA A 14 19.20 44.18 15.82
N SER A 15 20.00 43.12 16.04
CA SER A 15 21.26 43.16 16.79
C SER A 15 22.24 42.07 16.33
N HIS A 16 23.55 42.38 16.29
CA HIS A 16 24.63 41.43 15.92
C HIS A 16 24.76 40.22 16.88
N TYR A 17 24.04 40.22 18.00
CA TYR A 17 23.99 39.17 19.01
C TYR A 17 22.57 38.66 19.21
N VAL A 18 22.41 37.37 19.47
CA VAL A 18 21.14 36.77 19.92
C VAL A 18 21.10 36.80 21.45
N PRO A 19 20.04 37.34 22.09
CA PRO A 19 19.91 37.33 23.55
C PRO A 19 20.02 35.92 24.13
N PHE A 20 20.85 35.75 25.16
CA PHE A 20 21.11 34.45 25.81
C PHE A 20 19.84 33.70 26.22
N ASP A 21 18.87 34.40 26.85
CA ASP A 21 17.63 33.79 27.32
C ASP A 21 16.79 33.20 26.20
N GLN A 22 16.86 33.78 25.00
CA GLN A 22 16.15 33.26 23.83
C GLN A 22 16.84 32.01 23.29
N VAL A 23 18.17 32.02 23.16
CA VAL A 23 18.95 30.84 22.74
C VAL A 23 18.71 29.68 23.72
N LYS A 24 18.75 29.97 25.02
CA LYS A 24 18.47 28.98 26.08
C LYS A 24 17.07 28.39 25.98
N THR A 25 16.05 29.23 25.79
CA THR A 25 14.65 28.77 25.65
C THR A 25 14.48 27.82 24.47
N ILE A 26 15.18 28.08 23.36
CA ILE A 26 15.11 27.24 22.16
C ILE A 26 15.81 25.90 22.40
N ALA A 27 16.99 25.90 23.00
CA ALA A 27 17.68 24.67 23.38
C ALA A 27 16.82 23.79 24.29
N GLN A 28 16.14 24.38 25.28
CA GLN A 28 15.28 23.64 26.21
C GLN A 28 14.07 23.01 25.51
N LYS A 29 13.34 23.77 24.69
CA LYS A 29 12.21 23.24 23.91
C LYS A 29 12.62 22.13 22.95
N TRP A 30 13.85 22.21 22.42
CA TRP A 30 14.39 21.17 21.55
C TRP A 30 14.70 19.89 22.33
N ALA A 31 15.38 20.02 23.47
CA ALA A 31 15.68 18.89 24.34
C ALA A 31 14.41 18.20 24.86
N GLU A 32 13.35 18.94 25.22
CA GLU A 32 12.06 18.38 25.64
C GLU A 32 11.44 17.45 24.58
N LYS A 33 11.69 17.74 23.30
CA LYS A 33 11.18 16.94 22.17
C LYS A 33 12.06 15.71 21.91
N GLU A 34 13.38 15.89 21.90
CA GLU A 34 14.31 14.82 21.49
C GLU A 34 14.69 13.90 22.65
N TRP A 35 14.80 14.44 23.86
CA TRP A 35 15.25 13.75 25.08
C TRP A 35 14.35 14.11 26.26
N PRO A 36 13.09 13.62 26.27
CA PRO A 36 12.10 14.00 27.29
C PRO A 36 12.48 13.56 28.71
N ASP A 37 13.47 12.69 28.85
CA ASP A 37 14.01 12.18 30.11
C ASP A 37 15.16 13.01 30.70
N LEU A 38 15.65 14.03 30.00
CA LEU A 38 16.77 14.87 30.42
C LEU A 38 16.34 16.31 30.75
N SER A 39 17.09 16.97 31.65
CA SER A 39 16.85 18.37 32.03
C SER A 39 18.12 19.21 31.87
N LEU A 40 17.98 20.51 31.56
CA LEU A 40 19.11 21.41 31.39
C LEU A 40 19.92 21.51 32.69
N ALA A 41 21.15 21.03 32.68
CA ALA A 41 22.00 20.92 33.87
C ALA A 41 23.13 21.96 33.88
N ARG A 42 23.71 22.28 32.72
CA ARG A 42 24.83 23.24 32.63
C ARG A 42 24.86 23.97 31.29
N VAL A 43 25.48 25.14 31.27
CA VAL A 43 25.77 25.87 30.03
C VAL A 43 27.25 26.28 30.01
N LEU A 44 27.93 25.99 28.90
CA LEU A 44 29.30 26.44 28.65
C LEU A 44 29.29 27.56 27.61
N THR A 45 30.17 28.55 27.79
CA THR A 45 30.35 29.64 26.84
C THR A 45 31.51 29.32 25.90
N TYR A 46 31.27 29.41 24.60
CA TYR A 46 32.26 29.25 23.55
C TYR A 46 32.68 30.61 23.00
N TYR A 47 33.98 30.76 22.73
CA TYR A 47 34.61 32.01 22.31
C TYR A 47 35.18 31.92 20.89
N ASN A 48 35.40 33.08 20.25
CA ASN A 48 36.32 33.20 19.12
C ASN A 48 37.73 33.57 19.62
N LEU A 49 38.74 33.51 18.75
CA LEU A 49 40.14 33.80 19.07
C LEU A 49 40.41 35.26 19.47
N GLU A 50 39.45 36.15 19.20
CA GLU A 50 39.39 37.55 19.64
C GLU A 50 38.89 37.67 21.09
N GLY A 51 38.35 36.58 21.67
CA GLY A 51 37.86 36.51 23.04
C GLY A 51 36.41 36.95 23.21
N GLU A 52 35.68 37.14 22.12
CA GLU A 52 34.25 37.45 22.08
C GLU A 52 33.43 36.15 22.17
N VAL A 53 32.21 36.24 22.71
CA VAL A 53 31.30 35.09 22.80
C VAL A 53 30.83 34.71 21.41
N ASN A 54 31.10 33.46 21.02
CA ASN A 54 30.74 32.90 19.72
C ASN A 54 29.52 31.96 19.80
N GLY A 55 29.31 31.27 20.93
CA GLY A 55 28.19 30.36 21.13
C GLY A 55 28.06 29.84 22.55
N TYR A 56 27.07 28.96 22.76
CA TYR A 56 26.78 28.32 24.04
C TYR A 56 26.57 26.82 23.83
N ALA A 57 27.17 25.98 24.68
CA ALA A 57 26.85 24.56 24.77
C ALA A 57 25.95 24.29 25.98
N PHE A 58 24.69 23.95 25.73
CA PHE A 58 23.67 23.57 26.69
C PHE A 58 23.76 22.06 26.95
N ILE A 59 24.14 21.69 28.17
CA ILE A 59 24.31 20.31 28.60
C ILE A 59 23.09 19.89 29.41
N PHE A 60 22.45 18.83 28.96
CA PHE A 60 21.29 18.20 29.57
C PHE A 60 21.73 16.91 30.26
N SER A 61 21.09 16.59 31.38
CA SER A 61 21.45 15.44 32.20
C SER A 61 20.22 14.83 32.86
N LYS A 62 20.27 13.52 33.09
CA LYS A 62 19.28 12.77 33.86
C LYS A 62 19.39 13.03 35.37
N ASN A 63 20.62 13.28 35.84
CA ASN A 63 20.96 13.55 37.25
C ASN A 63 21.63 14.94 37.40
N PRO A 64 21.69 15.51 38.61
CA PRO A 64 22.49 16.72 38.86
C PRO A 64 23.94 16.53 38.39
N MET A 65 24.50 17.54 37.73
CA MET A 65 25.84 17.43 37.13
C MET A 65 26.93 17.33 38.22
N PRO A 66 27.85 16.35 38.14
CA PRO A 66 29.01 16.29 39.05
C PRO A 66 29.95 17.49 38.88
N SER A 67 30.87 17.67 39.84
CA SER A 67 31.91 18.69 39.68
C SER A 67 32.86 18.33 38.54
N ASP A 68 33.48 19.34 37.92
CA ASP A 68 34.44 19.10 36.83
C ASP A 68 35.53 18.11 37.27
N GLN A 69 36.08 18.26 38.47
CA GLN A 69 37.12 17.36 38.98
C GLN A 69 36.65 15.88 39.03
N ILE A 70 35.41 15.62 39.46
CA ILE A 70 34.89 14.25 39.50
C ILE A 70 34.79 13.67 38.09
N LEU A 71 34.25 14.44 37.13
CA LEU A 71 34.15 14.01 35.73
C LEU A 71 35.55 13.74 35.15
N VAL A 72 36.52 14.61 35.44
CA VAL A 72 37.91 14.42 35.01
C VAL A 72 38.49 13.12 35.58
N ASP A 73 38.36 12.91 36.88
CA ASP A 73 38.92 11.73 37.57
C ASP A 73 38.30 10.44 37.03
N GLU A 74 37.00 10.44 36.70
CA GLU A 74 36.33 9.29 36.10
C GLU A 74 36.77 9.05 34.66
N ILE A 75 36.91 10.10 33.85
CA ILE A 75 37.38 10.00 32.45
C ILE A 75 38.82 9.48 32.39
N LEU A 76 39.70 9.92 33.31
CA LEU A 76 41.09 9.49 33.36
C LEU A 76 41.25 8.01 33.74
N LYS A 77 40.28 7.39 34.41
CA LYS A 77 40.28 5.91 34.63
C LYS A 77 40.26 5.12 33.32
N GLU A 78 39.82 5.73 32.22
CA GLU A 78 39.74 5.09 30.90
C GLU A 78 40.90 5.43 29.96
N ARG A 79 41.98 6.03 30.47
CA ARG A 79 43.14 6.44 29.67
C ARG A 79 43.73 5.26 28.87
N GLY A 80 44.05 5.49 27.61
CA GLY A 80 44.67 4.50 26.71
C GLY A 80 43.69 3.52 26.03
N ARG A 81 42.41 3.52 26.37
CA ARG A 81 41.38 2.78 25.62
C ARG A 81 41.00 3.55 24.35
N ARG A 82 40.69 2.88 23.22
CA ARG A 82 40.12 3.55 22.02
C ARG A 82 38.75 4.19 22.34
N PRO A 83 38.39 5.35 21.74
CA PRO A 83 37.15 6.06 22.04
C PRO A 83 35.97 5.11 21.89
N ARG A 84 35.29 4.82 22.99
CA ARG A 84 34.10 3.96 23.00
C ARG A 84 32.80 4.73 22.83
N ASN A 85 32.81 6.06 23.04
CA ASN A 85 31.80 7.08 22.72
C ASN A 85 32.19 8.46 23.32
N ARG A 86 31.38 9.51 23.11
CA ARG A 86 31.41 10.69 24.00
C ARG A 86 31.11 10.25 25.43
N TYR A 87 31.73 10.87 26.43
CA TYR A 87 31.60 10.37 27.81
C TYR A 87 30.15 10.53 28.32
N GLY A 88 29.58 9.45 28.86
CA GLY A 88 28.23 9.40 29.46
C GLY A 88 27.05 9.44 28.47
N VAL A 89 27.09 8.65 27.38
CA VAL A 89 26.07 8.64 26.29
C VAL A 89 24.63 8.35 26.73
N ASP A 90 24.38 7.71 27.85
CA ASP A 90 23.00 7.48 28.33
C ASP A 90 22.57 8.42 29.45
N GLU A 91 23.51 9.24 29.95
CA GLU A 91 23.29 10.12 31.11
C GLU A 91 23.18 11.58 30.71
N TYR A 92 23.85 11.96 29.62
CA TYR A 92 23.99 13.34 29.19
C TYR A 92 23.58 13.54 27.73
N ALA A 93 23.27 14.77 27.38
CA ALA A 93 23.16 15.22 26.00
C ALA A 93 23.61 16.69 25.90
N THR A 94 24.07 17.12 24.72
CA THR A 94 24.56 18.48 24.52
C THR A 94 23.89 19.10 23.30
N ILE A 95 23.48 20.37 23.41
CA ILE A 95 23.05 21.22 22.29
C ILE A 95 23.98 22.43 22.24
N ILE A 96 24.62 22.69 21.11
CA ILE A 96 25.48 23.86 20.91
C ILE A 96 24.75 24.84 20.00
N MET A 97 24.62 26.10 20.42
CA MET A 97 23.94 27.16 19.66
C MET A 97 24.78 28.44 19.55
N SER A 98 24.74 29.11 18.41
CA SER A 98 25.47 30.38 18.17
C SER A 98 24.95 31.53 19.04
N ALA A 99 25.85 32.45 19.38
CA ALA A 99 25.54 33.71 20.06
C ALA A 99 25.55 34.93 19.11
N ARG A 100 25.97 34.76 17.85
CA ARG A 100 26.20 35.86 16.88
C ARG A 100 25.51 35.62 15.54
N PHE A 101 25.10 36.72 14.91
CA PHE A 101 24.57 36.74 13.54
C PHE A 101 25.69 37.12 12.56
N GLY A 102 25.90 36.32 11.50
CA GLY A 102 26.92 36.57 10.46
C GLY A 102 28.25 35.82 10.63
N GLU A 103 28.47 35.18 11.77
CA GLU A 103 29.46 34.11 11.96
C GLU A 103 28.77 32.74 11.78
N VAL A 104 29.52 31.68 11.44
CA VAL A 104 28.96 30.34 11.12
C VAL A 104 27.88 29.98 12.15
N PRO A 105 26.62 29.70 11.75
CA PRO A 105 25.60 29.33 12.71
C PRO A 105 25.99 28.00 13.34
N ILE A 106 26.48 28.05 14.58
CA ILE A 106 26.70 26.89 15.41
C ILE A 106 25.32 26.36 15.81
N PHE A 107 24.87 25.26 15.22
CA PHE A 107 23.76 24.48 15.74
C PHE A 107 24.11 23.00 15.67
N GLN A 108 24.33 22.37 16.81
CA GLN A 108 24.68 20.95 16.92
C GLN A 108 23.98 20.33 18.11
N TYR A 109 23.69 19.04 18.04
CA TYR A 109 23.17 18.30 19.16
C TYR A 109 23.57 16.82 19.10
N TYR A 110 23.77 16.19 20.26
CA TYR A 110 24.20 14.80 20.38
C TYR A 110 24.05 14.28 21.81
N ARG A 111 24.04 12.95 22.00
CA ARG A 111 24.12 12.30 23.32
C ARG A 111 25.57 12.30 23.85
N GLY A 112 25.74 12.50 25.15
CA GLY A 112 27.02 12.61 25.86
C GLY A 112 27.51 14.04 26.17
N LEU A 113 28.60 14.13 26.95
CA LEU A 113 29.26 15.39 27.33
C LEU A 113 30.01 16.04 26.14
N PRO A 114 30.23 17.37 26.17
CA PRO A 114 31.02 18.07 25.16
C PRO A 114 32.50 17.67 25.16
N GLY A 115 33.16 17.94 24.03
CA GLY A 115 34.53 17.50 23.76
C GLY A 115 35.55 17.95 24.81
N ILE A 116 35.28 19.06 25.51
CA ILE A 116 36.09 19.54 26.63
C ILE A 116 36.32 18.52 27.74
N TYR A 117 35.37 17.61 27.97
CA TYR A 117 35.48 16.58 28.99
C TYR A 117 36.22 15.36 28.44
N SER A 118 35.81 14.86 27.27
CA SER A 118 36.34 13.63 26.69
C SER A 118 37.79 13.74 26.25
N ILE A 119 38.27 14.93 25.87
CA ILE A 119 39.65 15.14 25.45
C ILE A 119 40.68 14.79 26.53
N ARG A 120 40.32 14.88 27.82
CA ARG A 120 41.25 14.61 28.93
C ARG A 120 41.84 13.20 28.90
N ARG A 121 41.13 12.25 28.30
CA ARG A 121 41.61 10.90 28.02
C ARG A 121 42.88 10.86 27.16
N TYR A 122 43.10 11.89 26.35
CA TYR A 122 44.16 11.98 25.34
C TYR A 122 45.20 13.06 25.63
N LEU A 123 44.96 13.88 26.66
CA LEU A 123 45.92 14.91 27.05
C LEU A 123 47.19 14.28 27.62
N PRO A 124 48.35 14.95 27.47
CA PRO A 124 49.54 14.62 28.25
C PRO A 124 49.28 14.73 29.77
N PRO A 125 49.89 13.87 30.62
CA PRO A 125 49.63 13.83 32.07
C PRO A 125 49.81 15.15 32.80
N GLU A 126 50.68 16.03 32.31
CA GLU A 126 50.92 17.36 32.87
C GLU A 126 49.68 18.29 32.83
N TYR A 127 48.67 17.97 32.01
CA TYR A 127 47.41 18.72 31.92
C TYR A 127 46.25 18.09 32.71
N ASP A 128 46.46 16.96 33.39
CA ASP A 128 45.39 16.23 34.09
C ASP A 128 44.67 17.08 35.15
N ASN A 129 45.42 17.94 35.84
CA ASN A 129 44.91 18.85 36.86
C ASN A 129 44.72 20.30 36.36
N ALA A 130 45.07 20.59 35.11
CA ALA A 130 44.92 21.92 34.55
C ALA A 130 43.45 22.23 34.30
N GLN A 131 42.99 23.41 34.72
CA GLN A 131 41.64 23.87 34.44
C GLN A 131 41.62 24.61 33.10
N PRO A 132 40.64 24.34 32.22
CA PRO A 132 40.52 25.04 30.95
C PRO A 132 40.17 26.51 31.20
N LEU A 133 40.90 27.42 30.57
CA LEU A 133 40.67 28.85 30.68
C LEU A 133 39.49 29.29 29.81
N ARG A 134 39.44 28.80 28.56
CA ARG A 134 38.40 29.10 27.57
C ARG A 134 38.26 27.95 26.58
N VAL A 135 37.07 27.82 25.99
CA VAL A 135 36.81 26.93 24.87
C VAL A 135 36.51 27.78 23.65
N TYR A 136 37.20 27.52 22.56
CA TYR A 136 36.98 28.12 21.27
C TYR A 136 36.30 27.12 20.34
N TYR A 137 35.40 27.63 19.51
CA TYR A 137 34.55 26.78 18.69
C TYR A 137 34.37 27.39 17.31
N TYR A 138 34.70 26.61 16.27
CA TYR A 138 34.64 27.05 14.87
C TYR A 138 33.84 26.11 13.95
N GLY A 139 33.33 25.02 14.50
CA GLY A 139 32.55 24.02 13.77
C GLY A 139 32.66 22.64 14.40
N PRO A 140 31.89 21.66 13.90
CA PRO A 140 32.00 20.29 14.39
C PRO A 140 33.43 19.78 14.22
N GLY A 141 33.95 19.16 15.28
CA GLY A 141 35.32 18.63 15.30
C GLY A 141 36.43 19.69 15.38
N ASP A 142 36.10 20.99 15.37
CA ASP A 142 37.04 22.12 15.42
C ASP A 142 36.86 22.93 16.72
N GLU A 143 36.86 22.19 17.84
CA GLU A 143 36.88 22.74 19.20
C GLU A 143 38.33 22.91 19.66
N TRP A 144 38.64 23.99 20.38
CA TRP A 144 39.99 24.24 20.90
C TRP A 144 39.91 24.69 22.34
N ILE A 145 40.74 24.12 23.20
CA ILE A 145 40.65 24.36 24.65
C ILE A 145 41.95 25.01 25.11
N GLU A 146 41.82 26.17 25.75
CA GLU A 146 42.95 26.92 26.27
C GLU A 146 43.34 26.44 27.65
N PHE A 147 44.63 26.17 27.85
CA PHE A 147 45.20 25.83 29.15
C PHE A 147 46.32 26.81 29.51
N ALA A 148 46.43 27.13 30.80
CA ALA A 148 47.57 27.85 31.35
C ALA A 148 48.77 26.91 31.49
N THR A 149 49.96 27.38 31.11
CA THR A 149 51.25 26.70 31.35
C THR A 149 52.22 27.65 32.04
N THR A 150 53.39 27.15 32.44
CA THR A 150 54.47 27.97 33.01
C THR A 150 55.08 28.96 32.02
N GLU A 151 54.86 28.77 30.71
CA GLU A 151 55.45 29.57 29.62
C GLU A 151 54.42 30.44 28.87
N GLY A 152 53.13 30.38 29.24
CA GLY A 152 52.06 31.12 28.57
C GLY A 152 50.74 30.36 28.55
N THR A 153 49.96 30.52 27.47
CA THR A 153 48.77 29.69 27.22
C THR A 153 48.98 28.83 25.97
N VAL A 154 48.46 27.61 26.01
CA VAL A 154 48.43 26.69 24.87
C VAL A 154 47.00 26.33 24.51
N LEU A 155 46.76 26.02 23.24
CA LEU A 155 45.49 25.51 22.75
C LEU A 155 45.62 24.05 22.38
N ILE A 156 44.66 23.25 22.83
CA ILE A 156 44.60 21.84 22.51
C ILE A 156 43.38 21.56 21.65
N HIS A 157 43.60 20.89 20.52
CA HIS A 157 42.53 20.56 19.57
C HIS A 157 41.64 19.44 20.12
N GLY A 158 40.34 19.73 20.23
CA GLY A 158 39.26 18.90 20.80
C GLY A 158 39.22 17.46 20.29
N TYR A 159 39.54 17.26 19.00
CA TYR A 159 39.51 15.95 18.37
C TYR A 159 40.85 15.21 18.40
N SER A 160 41.96 15.91 18.11
CA SER A 160 43.26 15.24 17.92
C SER A 160 44.12 15.21 19.20
N GLY A 161 43.79 16.01 20.21
CA GLY A 161 44.60 16.16 21.42
C GLY A 161 45.93 16.87 21.21
N TRP A 162 46.18 17.44 20.02
CA TRP A 162 47.46 18.08 19.70
C TRP A 162 47.53 19.48 20.32
N VAL A 163 48.71 19.81 20.83
CA VAL A 163 49.01 21.07 21.52
C VAL A 163 49.60 22.07 20.54
N TYR A 164 49.09 23.31 20.57
CA TYR A 164 49.49 24.39 19.68
C TYR A 164 49.63 25.72 20.41
N GLN A 165 50.45 26.61 19.84
CA GLN A 165 50.48 28.01 20.25
C GLN A 165 49.31 28.78 19.62
N LYS A 166 48.78 29.79 20.32
CA LYS A 166 47.61 30.55 19.85
C LYS A 166 47.76 31.17 18.47
N GLU A 167 48.97 31.62 18.13
CA GLU A 167 49.28 32.18 16.81
C GLU A 167 49.31 31.13 15.68
N GLU A 168 49.61 29.86 15.99
CA GLU A 168 49.55 28.77 15.02
C GLU A 168 48.10 28.41 14.71
N VAL A 169 47.23 28.43 15.73
CA VAL A 169 45.80 28.25 15.57
C VAL A 169 45.21 29.40 14.74
N ARG A 170 45.59 30.66 15.00
CA ARG A 170 45.19 31.81 14.16
C ARG A 170 45.51 31.61 12.69
N LYS A 171 46.71 31.10 12.36
CA LYS A 171 47.09 30.81 10.96
C LYS A 171 46.28 29.66 10.35
N ARG A 172 45.98 28.62 11.13
CA ARG A 172 45.18 27.47 10.69
C ARG A 172 43.71 27.83 10.45
N ILE A 173 43.13 28.68 11.30
CA ILE A 173 41.75 29.14 11.19
C ILE A 173 41.62 30.25 10.14
N GLY A 174 42.59 31.18 10.08
CA GLY A 174 42.62 32.26 9.08
C GLY A 174 42.74 31.79 7.62
N GLY A 175 43.17 30.55 7.38
CA GLY A 175 43.15 29.91 6.06
C GLY A 175 41.87 29.13 5.72
N LYS A 176 40.94 28.97 6.68
CA LYS A 176 39.68 28.19 6.54
C LYS A 176 38.47 29.04 6.14
N SER A 177 38.65 30.29 5.71
CA SER A 177 37.57 31.15 5.22
C SER A 177 36.80 30.57 4.01
N SER A 178 37.29 29.50 3.37
CA SER A 178 36.58 28.78 2.32
C SER A 178 35.59 27.72 2.83
N GLY A 179 35.77 27.15 4.03
CA GLY A 179 34.84 26.15 4.58
C GLY A 179 33.57 26.76 5.20
N SER A 180 33.72 27.96 5.79
CA SER A 180 32.61 28.73 6.33
C SER A 180 31.70 29.25 5.21
N GLU A 181 32.24 29.66 4.06
CA GLU A 181 31.46 30.12 2.91
C GLU A 181 30.57 29.01 2.31
N TYR A 182 31.04 27.76 2.30
CA TYR A 182 30.26 26.58 1.91
C TYR A 182 29.13 26.24 2.90
N CYS A 183 29.41 26.26 4.21
CA CYS A 183 28.38 26.09 5.24
C CYS A 183 27.33 27.20 5.17
N PHE A 184 27.75 28.46 4.97
CA PHE A 184 26.87 29.62 4.81
C PHE A 184 26.00 29.57 3.54
N LYS A 185 26.53 29.03 2.44
CA LYS A 185 25.77 28.82 1.20
C LYS A 185 24.70 27.75 1.39
N PHE A 186 25.07 26.63 2.01
CA PHE A 186 24.15 25.53 2.32
C PHE A 186 23.01 25.95 3.27
N TRP A 187 23.32 26.69 4.33
CA TRP A 187 22.30 27.18 5.27
C TRP A 187 21.33 28.18 4.63
N ARG A 188 21.77 29.05 3.71
CA ARG A 188 20.86 29.93 2.94
C ARG A 188 19.93 29.14 2.01
N GLU A 189 20.45 28.13 1.33
CA GLU A 189 19.67 27.23 0.47
C GLU A 189 18.59 26.48 1.30
N LEU A 190 18.92 26.10 2.54
CA LEU A 190 18.00 25.48 3.51
C LEU A 190 16.92 26.44 4.04
N ILE A 191 17.27 27.70 4.25
CA ILE A 191 16.39 28.75 4.81
C ILE A 191 15.36 29.24 3.79
N ASN A 192 15.76 29.42 2.53
CA ASN A 192 14.87 29.92 1.49
C ASN A 192 13.92 28.85 0.93
N ASN A 193 14.04 27.61 1.41
CA ASN A 193 13.48 26.45 0.74
C ASN A 193 13.97 26.33 -0.72
N ASP A 194 15.15 26.89 -1.01
CA ASP A 194 15.85 26.85 -2.31
C ASP A 194 16.59 25.51 -2.49
N PHE A 195 16.18 24.46 -1.77
CA PHE A 195 16.58 23.09 -2.05
C PHE A 195 15.88 22.58 -3.30
N VAL A 196 16.32 23.13 -4.42
CA VAL A 196 16.06 22.55 -5.73
C VAL A 196 17.16 21.51 -5.94
N THR A 197 16.86 20.29 -5.54
CA THR A 197 17.47 19.11 -6.16
C THR A 197 16.38 18.38 -6.92
N ARG A 198 16.79 17.58 -7.92
CA ARG A 198 16.05 17.43 -9.19
C ARG A 198 15.82 18.78 -9.85
N ASP A 199 15.63 18.80 -11.16
CA ASP A 199 14.96 19.96 -11.76
C ASP A 199 13.54 20.04 -11.15
N SER A 200 13.39 20.66 -9.97
CA SER A 200 12.16 20.93 -9.19
C SER A 200 11.51 19.84 -8.28
N ASN A 201 12.20 18.89 -7.61
CA ASN A 201 11.52 17.92 -6.70
C ASN A 201 12.35 17.41 -5.48
N LYS A 202 11.72 17.27 -4.30
CA LYS A 202 12.31 16.89 -2.98
C LYS A 202 13.43 15.81 -3.00
N ILE A 203 14.37 15.93 -2.04
CA ILE A 203 15.38 14.92 -1.66
C ILE A 203 14.67 13.57 -1.36
N PRO A 204 15.17 12.41 -1.80
CA PRO A 204 14.63 11.09 -1.40
C PRO A 204 14.58 10.95 0.12
N ASP A 205 13.66 10.16 0.68
CA ASP A 205 13.58 9.96 2.14
C ASP A 205 14.95 9.55 2.70
N MET A 206 15.35 10.23 3.79
CA MET A 206 16.68 10.16 4.41
C MET A 206 17.11 8.71 4.68
N VAL A 207 18.40 8.42 4.49
CA VAL A 207 19.02 7.18 5.00
C VAL A 207 18.95 7.21 6.54
N PRO A 208 18.61 6.09 7.21
CA PRO A 208 18.62 6.09 8.65
C PRO A 208 20.06 6.28 9.15
N PHE A 209 20.23 7.09 10.18
CA PHE A 209 21.53 7.20 10.85
C PHE A 209 21.73 5.98 11.76
N TYR A 210 22.82 5.27 11.48
CA TYR A 210 23.25 4.12 12.26
C TYR A 210 24.54 4.55 12.98
N GLU A 211 24.44 4.80 14.29
CA GLU A 211 25.57 5.15 15.17
C GLU A 211 26.52 3.95 15.36
N TRP A 212 27.43 3.75 14.39
CA TRP A 212 28.27 2.54 14.31
C TRP A 212 29.72 2.97 14.41
N HIS A 213 30.28 2.79 15.60
CA HIS A 213 31.69 2.99 15.87
C HIS A 213 32.47 1.86 15.18
N TYR A 214 33.74 2.09 14.81
CA TYR A 214 34.69 1.13 14.20
C TYR A 214 34.93 1.16 12.67
N GLY A 215 34.33 2.07 11.89
CA GLY A 215 34.86 2.36 10.53
C GLY A 215 33.86 2.94 9.54
N CYS A 216 34.33 3.78 8.61
CA CYS A 216 33.46 4.47 7.65
C CYS A 216 32.74 3.55 6.65
N SER A 217 33.45 2.54 6.17
CA SER A 217 32.96 1.56 5.21
C SER A 217 31.76 0.71 5.70
N PRO A 218 31.81 0.04 6.87
CA PRO A 218 30.67 -0.74 7.38
C PRO A 218 29.47 0.14 7.73
N THR A 219 29.69 1.35 8.27
CA THR A 219 28.63 2.30 8.58
C THR A 219 27.89 2.75 7.32
N ALA A 220 28.61 3.17 6.27
CA ALA A 220 27.98 3.49 4.99
C ALA A 220 27.19 2.30 4.41
N SER A 221 27.72 1.08 4.57
CA SER A 221 27.03 -0.16 4.15
C SER A 221 25.71 -0.38 4.89
N ALA A 222 25.71 -0.23 6.22
CA ALA A 222 24.50 -0.38 7.03
C ALA A 222 23.45 0.69 6.72
N MET A 223 23.86 1.93 6.45
CA MET A 223 22.96 3.01 6.04
C MET A 223 22.29 2.72 4.70
N LEU A 224 23.01 2.11 3.75
CA LEU A 224 22.44 1.65 2.48
C LEU A 224 21.41 0.53 2.68
N LEU A 225 21.68 -0.42 3.58
CA LEU A 225 20.72 -1.48 3.90
C LEU A 225 19.49 -0.92 4.61
N GLY A 226 19.68 -0.03 5.58
CA GLY A 226 18.57 0.61 6.28
C GLY A 226 17.75 1.57 5.40
N TYR A 227 18.33 2.14 4.34
CA TYR A 227 17.58 2.86 3.31
C TYR A 227 16.49 1.98 2.68
N TRP A 228 16.83 0.71 2.44
CA TRP A 228 15.91 -0.28 1.91
C TRP A 228 14.93 -0.74 3.01
N ASP A 229 15.37 -0.89 4.26
CA ASP A 229 14.47 -1.21 5.39
C ASP A 229 13.34 -0.20 5.53
N ALA A 230 13.67 1.09 5.39
CA ALA A 230 12.68 2.18 5.41
C ALA A 230 11.70 2.13 4.22
N ARG A 231 11.95 1.31 3.20
CA ARG A 231 11.13 1.15 1.98
C ARG A 231 10.47 -0.22 1.92
N ASN A 232 10.13 -0.76 3.08
CA ASN A 232 9.45 -2.05 3.25
C ASN A 232 10.29 -3.25 2.80
N TYR A 233 11.63 -3.14 2.84
CA TYR A 233 12.51 -4.29 2.79
C TYR A 233 12.68 -4.90 4.19
N ALA A 234 13.04 -6.18 4.27
CA ALA A 234 12.81 -7.01 5.45
C ALA A 234 13.78 -6.74 6.61
N LYS A 235 13.74 -5.54 7.20
CA LYS A 235 14.65 -5.08 8.26
C LYS A 235 16.03 -5.69 8.07
N LEU A 236 16.58 -5.59 6.85
CA LEU A 236 17.81 -6.21 6.37
C LEU A 236 18.93 -6.04 7.39
N VAL A 237 18.97 -4.88 8.07
CA VAL A 237 19.92 -4.66 9.17
C VAL A 237 19.68 -5.63 10.34
N ASP A 238 18.47 -5.72 10.89
CA ASP A 238 18.15 -6.66 11.97
C ASP A 238 18.17 -8.13 11.53
N PHE A 239 17.83 -8.39 10.26
CA PHE A 239 17.70 -9.72 9.67
C PHE A 239 19.05 -10.39 9.44
N PHE A 240 19.99 -9.68 8.80
CA PHE A 240 21.33 -10.22 8.53
C PHE A 240 22.23 -10.19 9.76
N PHE A 241 21.95 -9.30 10.71
CA PHE A 241 22.91 -8.98 11.77
C PHE A 241 22.37 -9.17 13.19
N GLY A 242 21.11 -9.62 13.32
CA GLY A 242 20.42 -9.84 14.60
C GLY A 242 19.94 -8.54 15.25
N PRO A 243 19.18 -8.61 16.36
CA PRO A 243 18.92 -7.45 17.19
C PRO A 243 20.28 -6.86 17.63
N ARG A 244 20.43 -5.53 17.52
CA ARG A 244 21.64 -4.80 17.93
C ARG A 244 22.21 -5.44 19.22
N TYR A 245 23.41 -6.02 19.13
CA TYR A 245 24.18 -6.62 20.23
C TYR A 245 23.82 -8.05 20.71
N SER A 246 23.23 -8.91 19.89
CA SER A 246 23.17 -10.35 20.22
C SER A 246 24.46 -11.08 19.84
N TYR A 247 25.31 -11.32 20.84
CA TYR A 247 26.53 -12.11 20.71
C TYR A 247 26.20 -13.60 20.74
N PRO A 248 26.85 -14.46 19.94
CA PRO A 248 26.92 -15.88 20.25
C PRO A 248 27.55 -16.04 21.64
N GLU A 249 26.93 -16.83 22.53
CA GLU A 249 27.54 -17.17 23.81
C GLU A 249 28.93 -17.78 23.52
N ASN A 250 29.97 -17.19 24.12
CA ASN A 250 31.38 -17.66 24.18
C ASN A 250 32.42 -17.00 23.24
N GLU A 251 32.13 -15.88 22.58
CA GLU A 251 33.18 -15.06 21.92
C GLU A 251 33.26 -13.63 22.46
N TRP A 252 34.46 -13.04 22.41
CA TRP A 252 34.83 -11.76 23.01
C TRP A 252 33.90 -10.60 22.63
N ASP A 253 33.37 -9.93 23.66
CA ASP A 253 32.52 -8.73 23.60
C ASP A 253 33.38 -7.48 23.32
N ASP A 254 33.80 -7.31 22.07
CA ASP A 254 34.54 -6.13 21.60
C ASP A 254 33.61 -4.99 21.13
N GLY A 255 32.28 -5.13 21.28
CA GLY A 255 31.30 -4.11 20.90
C GLY A 255 31.16 -3.88 19.39
N ILE A 256 31.65 -4.79 18.54
CA ILE A 256 31.54 -4.70 17.07
C ILE A 256 30.20 -5.30 16.62
N PRO A 257 29.34 -4.55 15.93
CA PRO A 257 28.09 -5.09 15.39
C PRO A 257 28.34 -6.27 14.43
N ASN A 258 27.46 -7.29 14.46
CA ASN A 258 27.59 -8.48 13.61
C ASN A 258 27.75 -8.13 12.12
N CYS A 259 27.08 -7.09 11.61
CA CYS A 259 27.24 -6.66 10.21
C CYS A 259 28.68 -6.36 9.83
N GLN A 260 29.38 -5.69 10.72
CA GLN A 260 30.74 -5.26 10.49
C GLN A 260 31.70 -6.43 10.61
N ARG A 261 31.45 -7.35 11.54
CA ARG A 261 32.19 -8.60 11.66
C ARG A 261 32.03 -9.46 10.41
N GLU A 262 30.80 -9.61 9.91
CA GLU A 262 30.51 -10.38 8.71
C GLU A 262 31.09 -9.74 7.44
N LEU A 263 31.00 -8.42 7.32
CA LEU A 263 31.65 -7.68 6.24
C LEU A 263 33.18 -7.81 6.31
N ALA A 264 33.78 -7.68 7.49
CA ALA A 264 35.22 -7.86 7.66
C ALA A 264 35.66 -9.29 7.34
N LEU A 265 34.89 -10.30 7.76
CA LEU A 265 35.12 -11.70 7.46
C LEU A 265 35.05 -11.94 5.94
N ALA A 266 34.00 -11.46 5.28
CA ALA A 266 33.80 -11.58 3.84
C ALA A 266 34.85 -10.82 3.01
N MET A 267 35.43 -9.75 3.57
CA MET A 267 36.50 -8.97 2.95
C MET A 267 37.91 -9.48 3.30
N TYR A 268 38.03 -10.54 4.11
CA TYR A 268 39.29 -11.04 4.65
C TYR A 268 40.11 -9.95 5.38
N THR A 269 39.43 -9.14 6.18
CA THR A 269 40.01 -8.06 7.00
C THR A 269 39.85 -8.33 8.50
N ASP A 270 40.20 -7.35 9.34
CA ASP A 270 40.29 -7.53 10.80
C ASP A 270 38.90 -7.60 11.46
N THR A 271 38.44 -8.81 11.75
CA THR A 271 37.17 -9.08 12.45
C THR A 271 37.19 -8.67 13.93
N MET A 272 38.36 -8.53 14.55
CA MET A 272 38.54 -8.13 15.95
C MET A 272 38.41 -6.62 16.15
N THR A 273 38.68 -5.82 15.12
CA THR A 273 38.46 -4.36 15.15
C THR A 273 37.34 -3.91 14.22
N GLY A 274 36.76 -4.82 13.44
CA GLY A 274 35.77 -4.53 12.41
C GLY A 274 36.35 -3.75 11.22
N GLY A 275 37.69 -3.69 11.12
CA GLY A 275 38.37 -2.95 10.06
C GLY A 275 38.04 -3.57 8.70
N THR A 276 37.64 -2.75 7.74
CA THR A 276 37.33 -3.14 6.34
C THR A 276 38.21 -2.37 5.35
N SER A 277 38.22 -2.80 4.10
CA SER A 277 38.93 -2.11 3.02
C SER A 277 37.96 -1.52 2.00
N ILE A 278 38.13 -0.22 1.69
CA ILE A 278 37.43 0.48 0.61
C ILE A 278 37.58 -0.21 -0.77
N TYR A 279 38.62 -1.04 -0.96
CA TYR A 279 38.85 -1.77 -2.20
C TYR A 279 38.06 -3.07 -2.30
N TYR A 280 37.64 -3.65 -1.18
CA TYR A 280 36.92 -4.92 -1.10
C TYR A 280 35.47 -4.77 -0.64
N ILE A 281 35.01 -3.53 -0.43
CA ILE A 281 33.68 -3.21 0.10
C ILE A 281 32.56 -3.82 -0.75
N HIS A 282 32.65 -3.70 -2.08
CA HIS A 282 31.67 -4.27 -3.00
C HIS A 282 31.60 -5.79 -2.90
N THR A 283 32.76 -6.47 -2.92
CA THR A 283 32.84 -7.93 -2.81
C THR A 283 32.35 -8.43 -1.47
N GLY A 284 32.69 -7.75 -0.37
CA GLY A 284 32.22 -8.12 0.96
C GLY A 284 30.72 -7.91 1.13
N GLN A 285 30.19 -6.77 0.67
CA GLN A 285 28.73 -6.55 0.70
C GLN A 285 27.98 -7.58 -0.11
N ARG A 286 28.44 -7.93 -1.31
CA ARG A 286 27.81 -9.00 -2.11
C ARG A 286 27.86 -10.35 -1.40
N ALA A 287 29.01 -10.70 -0.84
CA ALA A 287 29.19 -11.96 -0.13
C ALA A 287 28.31 -12.06 1.12
N VAL A 288 28.22 -10.99 1.91
CA VAL A 288 27.36 -10.93 3.11
C VAL A 288 25.88 -10.91 2.72
N CYS A 289 25.47 -9.98 1.84
CA CYS A 289 24.06 -9.78 1.53
C CYS A 289 23.46 -10.93 0.69
N ASN A 290 24.26 -11.59 -0.16
CA ASN A 290 23.77 -12.68 -1.02
C ASN A 290 24.10 -14.06 -0.44
N GLY A 291 25.12 -14.19 0.41
CA GLY A 291 25.55 -15.46 0.98
C GLY A 291 24.76 -15.89 2.22
N TYR A 292 24.30 -14.93 3.05
CA TYR A 292 23.52 -15.23 4.25
C TYR A 292 22.03 -15.44 3.99
N ASN A 293 21.47 -14.78 2.98
CA ASN A 293 20.08 -14.91 2.61
C ASN A 293 19.98 -15.30 1.14
N ASN A 294 19.77 -16.59 0.91
CA ASN A 294 19.58 -17.12 -0.43
C ASN A 294 18.35 -16.52 -1.14
N ASN A 295 17.45 -15.79 -0.45
CA ASN A 295 16.21 -15.22 -0.98
C ASN A 295 16.32 -13.78 -1.49
N TYR A 296 17.43 -13.08 -1.27
CA TYR A 296 17.71 -11.81 -1.94
C TYR A 296 19.00 -11.89 -2.74
N ASN A 297 19.03 -11.18 -3.86
CA ASN A 297 20.26 -10.96 -4.62
C ASN A 297 20.52 -9.48 -4.73
N PHE A 298 21.51 -9.00 -3.99
CA PHE A 298 21.99 -7.64 -4.12
C PHE A 298 23.01 -7.57 -5.24
N GLN A 299 22.73 -6.70 -6.21
CA GLN A 299 23.67 -6.37 -7.27
C GLN A 299 24.26 -4.99 -7.06
N SER A 300 25.52 -4.84 -7.48
CA SER A 300 26.07 -3.54 -7.84
C SER A 300 26.20 -3.41 -9.36
N ASN A 301 25.81 -2.26 -9.90
CA ASN A 301 25.79 -2.02 -11.35
C ASN A 301 27.16 -1.56 -11.89
N MET A 302 28.26 -1.77 -11.17
CA MET A 302 29.60 -1.32 -11.63
C MET A 302 30.60 -2.48 -11.69
N TYR A 303 31.24 -2.58 -12.86
CA TYR A 303 32.16 -3.64 -13.27
C TYR A 303 33.30 -3.85 -12.26
N GLY A 304 33.26 -4.99 -11.58
CA GLY A 304 34.42 -5.78 -11.11
C GLY A 304 35.37 -5.16 -10.06
N PRO A 305 35.77 -5.93 -9.03
CA PRO A 305 36.88 -5.54 -8.17
C PRO A 305 38.20 -5.68 -8.96
N GLY A 306 38.99 -4.60 -9.03
CA GLY A 306 40.42 -4.67 -9.29
C GLY A 306 40.87 -5.01 -10.72
N THR A 307 41.03 -3.99 -11.55
CA THR A 307 42.31 -3.73 -12.24
C THR A 307 42.51 -2.22 -12.30
N GLN A 308 43.76 -1.77 -12.43
CA GLN A 308 44.19 -0.36 -12.49
C GLN A 308 43.65 0.43 -13.71
N SER A 309 42.50 0.04 -14.24
CA SER A 309 41.82 0.58 -15.40
C SER A 309 40.31 0.66 -15.16
N ASN A 310 39.86 1.28 -14.07
CA ASN A 310 38.46 1.72 -13.95
C ASN A 310 38.34 3.24 -14.17
N PRO A 311 38.31 3.69 -15.44
CA PRO A 311 38.09 5.08 -15.77
C PRO A 311 36.57 5.37 -15.83
N TYR A 312 36.10 6.12 -14.83
CA TYR A 312 34.92 7.00 -14.83
C TYR A 312 33.54 6.39 -14.54
N VAL A 313 33.16 6.37 -13.25
CA VAL A 313 31.75 6.65 -12.91
C VAL A 313 31.45 8.08 -13.40
N THR A 314 30.76 8.20 -14.53
CA THR A 314 30.41 9.52 -15.06
C THR A 314 29.32 10.15 -14.20
N TRP A 315 29.28 11.48 -14.21
CA TRP A 315 28.19 12.25 -13.62
C TRP A 315 26.79 11.76 -14.05
N ASN A 316 26.65 11.29 -15.29
CA ASN A 316 25.38 10.78 -15.82
C ASN A 316 24.91 9.51 -15.09
N ILE A 317 25.84 8.62 -14.74
CA ILE A 317 25.51 7.38 -14.01
C ILE A 317 25.03 7.72 -12.60
N ILE A 318 25.73 8.61 -11.90
CA ILE A 318 25.35 9.07 -10.57
C ILE A 318 23.94 9.66 -10.59
N LYS A 319 23.66 10.54 -11.58
CA LYS A 319 22.32 11.11 -11.76
C LYS A 319 21.26 10.04 -11.98
N GLN A 320 21.50 9.12 -12.92
CA GLN A 320 20.55 8.07 -13.28
C GLN A 320 20.17 7.18 -12.09
N GLU A 321 21.15 6.81 -11.25
CA GLU A 321 20.90 5.96 -10.07
C GLU A 321 20.09 6.71 -9.00
N ILE A 322 20.44 7.97 -8.73
CA ILE A 322 19.71 8.81 -7.77
C ILE A 322 18.30 9.14 -8.29
N ASP A 323 18.14 9.43 -9.58
CA ASP A 323 16.83 9.66 -10.23
C ASP A 323 15.93 8.43 -10.16
N ALA A 324 16.52 7.23 -10.13
CA ALA A 324 15.82 5.98 -9.93
C ALA A 324 15.57 5.64 -8.44
N GLY A 325 15.87 6.56 -7.52
CA GLY A 325 15.66 6.41 -6.08
C GLY A 325 16.61 5.41 -5.42
N ARG A 326 17.83 5.22 -5.95
CA ARG A 326 18.79 4.24 -5.44
C ARG A 326 19.95 4.94 -4.71
N PRO A 327 20.29 4.50 -3.47
CA PRO A 327 21.42 5.06 -2.75
C PRO A 327 22.73 4.51 -3.33
N LEU A 328 23.79 5.30 -3.20
CA LEU A 328 25.13 4.98 -3.68
C LEU A 328 26.08 4.81 -2.49
N HIS A 329 26.85 3.73 -2.48
CA HIS A 329 28.02 3.69 -1.62
C HIS A 329 29.12 4.47 -2.32
N TRP A 330 29.65 5.50 -1.67
CA TRP A 330 30.60 6.44 -2.24
C TRP A 330 31.92 6.40 -1.47
N ALA A 331 32.97 5.86 -2.08
CA ALA A 331 34.32 5.91 -1.54
C ALA A 331 35.09 7.11 -2.12
N VAL A 332 35.50 8.03 -1.24
CA VAL A 332 36.29 9.22 -1.57
C VAL A 332 37.77 8.93 -1.34
N LEU A 333 38.60 9.09 -2.36
CA LEU A 333 40.05 8.91 -2.25
C LEU A 333 40.79 10.25 -2.31
N GLY A 334 41.74 10.47 -1.38
CA GLY A 334 42.63 11.63 -1.42
C GLY A 334 42.02 12.93 -0.89
N TRP A 335 41.14 12.84 0.11
CA TRP A 335 40.53 13.99 0.77
C TRP A 335 41.53 14.67 1.72
N GLY A 336 42.49 15.40 1.14
CA GLY A 336 43.64 15.97 1.86
C GLY A 336 44.83 14.98 1.95
N PRO A 337 45.85 15.25 2.79
CA PRO A 337 47.10 14.50 2.80
C PRO A 337 46.92 13.07 3.33
N GLY A 338 46.41 12.17 2.48
CA GLY A 338 46.39 10.72 2.71
C GLY A 338 45.09 10.11 3.25
N TYR A 339 43.98 10.85 3.34
CA TYR A 339 42.73 10.31 3.90
C TYR A 339 41.81 9.73 2.82
N ASN A 340 41.42 8.46 3.00
CA ASN A 340 40.40 7.76 2.22
C ASN A 340 39.16 7.53 3.09
N HIS A 341 37.97 7.63 2.51
CA HIS A 341 36.72 7.61 3.28
C HIS A 341 35.55 6.95 2.53
N SER A 342 34.51 6.51 3.23
CA SER A 342 33.29 5.88 2.66
C SER A 342 32.04 6.59 3.18
N LEU A 343 31.08 6.83 2.30
CA LEU A 343 29.91 7.70 2.50
C LEU A 343 28.68 7.09 1.82
N ALA A 344 27.47 7.51 2.22
CA ALA A 344 26.21 7.13 1.57
C ALA A 344 25.65 8.30 0.75
N GLY A 345 25.69 8.21 -0.59
CA GLY A 345 25.18 9.24 -1.50
C GLY A 345 23.72 9.02 -1.87
N VAL A 346 22.90 10.06 -1.75
CA VAL A 346 21.42 9.97 -1.97
C VAL A 346 20.81 11.15 -2.74
N GLY A 347 21.61 12.12 -3.15
CA GLY A 347 21.13 13.29 -3.89
C GLY A 347 22.23 13.93 -4.72
N TYR A 348 21.88 14.83 -5.64
CA TYR A 348 22.86 15.56 -6.45
C TYR A 348 22.40 16.99 -6.76
N LYS A 349 23.35 17.89 -7.05
CA LYS A 349 23.10 19.21 -7.63
C LYS A 349 24.18 19.61 -8.63
N THR A 350 23.86 20.53 -9.53
CA THR A 350 24.79 21.13 -10.49
C THR A 350 24.73 22.64 -10.37
N VAL A 351 25.88 23.29 -10.22
CA VAL A 351 25.98 24.76 -10.10
C VAL A 351 26.99 25.24 -11.14
N GLY A 352 26.50 25.82 -12.23
CA GLY A 352 27.33 26.13 -13.39
C GLY A 352 27.94 24.86 -14.00
N SER A 353 29.27 24.78 -14.08
CA SER A 353 30.00 23.57 -14.54
C SER A 353 30.33 22.60 -13.41
N GLU A 354 30.09 22.98 -12.15
CA GLU A 354 30.43 22.19 -10.97
C GLU A 354 29.32 21.20 -10.61
N ARG A 355 29.73 20.03 -10.12
CA ARG A 355 28.84 18.89 -9.86
C ARG A 355 29.02 18.45 -8.42
N TYR A 356 27.92 18.25 -7.70
CA TYR A 356 27.95 17.97 -6.27
C TYR A 356 27.03 16.81 -5.92
N VAL A 357 27.50 15.90 -5.09
CA VAL A 357 26.69 14.78 -4.57
C VAL A 357 26.42 15.01 -3.10
N TYR A 358 25.16 14.84 -2.74
CA TYR A 358 24.69 14.89 -1.37
C TYR A 358 24.96 13.53 -0.72
N VAL A 359 25.74 13.56 0.36
CA VAL A 359 26.22 12.38 1.05
C VAL A 359 25.96 12.49 2.55
N ASN A 360 25.62 11.37 3.17
CA ASN A 360 25.61 11.23 4.61
C ASN A 360 26.96 10.70 5.09
N THR A 361 27.52 11.39 6.08
CA THR A 361 28.82 11.01 6.66
C THR A 361 28.66 9.92 7.71
N THR A 362 29.73 9.16 7.93
CA THR A 362 29.70 7.97 8.79
C THR A 362 30.25 8.22 10.19
N TRP A 363 30.63 9.46 10.51
CA TRP A 363 31.35 9.80 11.74
C TRP A 363 30.60 10.78 12.64
N TYR A 364 29.60 11.48 12.12
CA TYR A 364 28.83 12.47 12.86
C TYR A 364 27.33 12.25 12.63
N GLU A 365 26.57 12.16 13.72
CA GLU A 365 25.12 12.16 13.64
C GLU A 365 24.67 13.49 13.02
N ASN A 366 23.83 13.43 11.98
CA ASN A 366 23.20 14.60 11.35
C ASN A 366 24.15 15.57 10.59
N GLU A 367 25.34 15.12 10.19
CA GLU A 367 26.17 15.89 9.24
C GLU A 367 25.93 15.46 7.80
N GLU A 368 25.25 16.36 7.08
CA GLU A 368 24.91 16.24 5.67
C GLU A 368 25.88 17.07 4.84
N TRP A 369 26.63 16.42 3.94
CA TRP A 369 27.70 17.08 3.19
C TRP A 369 27.42 17.06 1.70
N TRP A 370 27.95 18.07 1.01
CA TRP A 370 28.05 18.09 -0.44
C TRP A 370 29.50 17.84 -0.84
N VAL A 371 29.74 16.72 -1.50
CA VAL A 371 31.08 16.41 -2.05
C VAL A 371 31.11 16.82 -3.51
N GLN A 372 32.08 17.65 -3.87
CA GLN A 372 32.28 18.08 -5.25
C GLN A 372 32.83 16.91 -6.07
N HIS A 373 32.08 16.49 -7.08
CA HIS A 373 32.53 15.51 -8.07
C HIS A 373 33.32 16.22 -9.17
N THR A 374 34.63 15.98 -9.21
CA THR A 374 35.52 16.53 -10.24
C THR A 374 35.82 15.49 -11.32
N SER A 375 35.89 15.92 -12.59
CA SER A 375 36.30 15.06 -13.69
C SER A 375 37.74 14.59 -13.49
N GLY A 376 37.93 13.32 -13.15
CA GLY A 376 39.25 12.73 -12.84
C GLY A 376 39.48 12.36 -11.38
N SER A 377 38.50 12.58 -10.49
CA SER A 377 38.48 12.00 -9.13
C SER A 377 38.58 10.47 -9.20
N ARG A 378 39.36 9.86 -8.30
CA ARG A 378 39.48 8.40 -8.16
C ARG A 378 38.37 7.82 -7.26
N ASP A 379 37.19 8.42 -7.30
CA ASP A 379 36.09 8.03 -6.42
C ASP A 379 35.41 6.75 -6.94
N TYR A 380 35.08 5.84 -6.03
CA TYR A 380 34.36 4.61 -6.35
C TYR A 380 32.94 4.72 -5.85
N CYS A 381 31.98 4.72 -6.77
CA CYS A 381 30.55 4.77 -6.46
C CYS A 381 29.92 3.49 -6.96
N TYR A 382 28.99 2.89 -6.21
CA TYR A 382 28.17 1.82 -6.76
C TYR A 382 26.81 1.75 -6.05
N PRO A 383 25.71 1.49 -6.80
CA PRO A 383 24.40 1.30 -6.21
C PRO A 383 24.31 -0.08 -5.57
N LEU A 384 23.48 -0.20 -4.53
CA LEU A 384 23.12 -1.48 -3.93
C LEU A 384 21.66 -1.76 -4.26
N ILE A 385 21.39 -2.74 -5.14
CA ILE A 385 20.05 -2.99 -5.69
C ILE A 385 19.56 -4.36 -5.20
N PRO A 386 18.56 -4.42 -4.29
CA PRO A 386 17.93 -5.67 -3.90
C PRO A 386 17.13 -6.30 -5.04
N GLY A 387 17.17 -7.63 -5.17
CA GLY A 387 16.45 -8.42 -6.19
C GLY A 387 17.17 -8.51 -7.55
N GLY A 388 17.94 -7.49 -7.93
CA GLY A 388 18.56 -7.39 -9.27
C GLY A 388 19.51 -8.54 -9.63
N GLY A 389 19.29 -9.15 -10.79
CA GLY A 389 20.10 -10.17 -11.41
C GLY A 389 21.05 -9.65 -12.49
N ILE A 390 22.13 -10.38 -12.80
CA ILE A 390 23.09 -9.96 -13.85
C ILE A 390 22.34 -9.85 -15.20
N ASN A 391 21.96 -8.62 -15.57
CA ASN A 391 21.17 -8.27 -16.76
C ASN A 391 19.71 -8.76 -16.79
N CYS A 392 19.14 -9.13 -15.64
CA CYS A 392 17.74 -9.55 -15.50
C CYS A 392 17.08 -8.89 -14.29
N ASP A 393 15.87 -8.36 -14.46
CA ASP A 393 15.01 -7.83 -13.40
C ASP A 393 13.80 -8.74 -13.22
N LEU A 394 13.46 -9.03 -11.96
CA LEU A 394 12.32 -9.86 -11.58
C LEU A 394 11.59 -9.15 -10.45
N ARG A 395 10.31 -8.84 -10.68
CA ARG A 395 9.49 -8.07 -9.74
C ARG A 395 8.15 -8.73 -9.53
N LEU A 396 7.79 -8.94 -8.26
CA LEU A 396 6.42 -9.25 -7.89
C LEU A 396 5.52 -8.07 -8.29
N THR A 397 4.36 -8.35 -8.85
CA THR A 397 3.35 -7.33 -9.18
C THR A 397 2.03 -7.57 -8.48
N TYR A 398 1.79 -8.79 -8.01
CA TYR A 398 0.71 -9.11 -7.09
C TYR A 398 1.12 -10.32 -6.24
N PRO A 399 0.82 -10.31 -4.94
CA PRO A 399 0.11 -9.26 -4.21
C PRO A 399 0.97 -8.02 -3.93
N ASP A 400 0.34 -6.85 -3.94
CA ASP A 400 0.96 -5.58 -3.53
C ASP A 400 0.57 -5.20 -2.09
N THR A 401 0.87 -3.97 -1.64
CA THR A 401 0.59 -3.52 -0.28
C THR A 401 -0.90 -3.30 0.02
N LYS A 402 -1.74 -3.18 -1.01
CA LYS A 402 -3.19 -3.02 -0.86
C LYS A 402 -3.90 -4.37 -0.88
N ALA A 403 -3.30 -5.35 -1.55
CA ALA A 403 -3.86 -6.68 -1.74
C ALA A 403 -4.37 -7.32 -0.45
N MET A 404 -5.69 -7.42 -0.32
CA MET A 404 -6.32 -8.20 0.74
C MET A 404 -6.44 -9.66 0.35
N MET A 405 -6.10 -10.56 1.27
CA MET A 405 -6.20 -12.00 1.07
C MET A 405 -6.94 -12.67 2.21
N PHE A 406 -7.55 -13.81 1.90
CA PHE A 406 -8.42 -14.52 2.81
C PHE A 406 -8.08 -16.00 2.87
N ARG A 407 -8.17 -16.54 4.08
CA ARG A 407 -7.73 -17.90 4.37
C ARG A 407 -8.44 -18.92 3.50
N GLY A 408 -7.67 -19.85 2.93
CA GLY A 408 -8.21 -20.95 2.12
C GLY A 408 -8.64 -20.58 0.70
N LEU A 409 -8.64 -19.29 0.33
CA LEU A 409 -8.97 -18.86 -1.03
C LEU A 409 -7.76 -18.96 -1.96
N LYS A 410 -8.03 -19.04 -3.27
CA LYS A 410 -6.98 -19.06 -4.29
C LYS A 410 -6.67 -17.65 -4.80
N TYR A 411 -5.40 -17.39 -5.05
CA TYR A 411 -4.88 -16.14 -5.60
C TYR A 411 -3.85 -16.41 -6.69
N LYS A 412 -3.72 -15.48 -7.65
CA LYS A 412 -2.64 -15.50 -8.65
C LYS A 412 -1.49 -14.62 -8.18
N ILE A 413 -0.37 -15.23 -7.82
CA ILE A 413 0.89 -14.54 -7.58
C ILE A 413 1.43 -14.11 -8.95
N LYS A 414 1.55 -12.81 -9.21
CA LYS A 414 1.95 -12.26 -10.53
C LYS A 414 3.32 -11.60 -10.45
N TRP A 415 4.04 -11.61 -11.56
CA TRP A 415 5.35 -10.95 -11.65
C TRP A 415 5.67 -10.45 -13.06
N ASN A 416 6.58 -9.48 -13.12
CA ASN A 416 7.23 -9.02 -14.33
C ASN A 416 8.68 -9.50 -14.35
N ALA A 417 9.11 -10.08 -15.46
CA ALA A 417 10.48 -10.54 -15.68
C ALA A 417 11.04 -9.90 -16.96
N THR A 418 12.12 -9.14 -16.86
CA THR A 418 12.77 -8.48 -18.02
C THR A 418 14.28 -8.74 -18.02
N GLY A 419 14.96 -8.71 -19.17
CA GLY A 419 16.42 -8.88 -19.21
C GLY A 419 16.97 -9.57 -20.45
N SER A 420 18.29 -9.52 -20.63
CA SER A 420 18.96 -10.02 -21.84
C SER A 420 19.34 -11.51 -21.81
N GLN A 421 19.44 -12.12 -20.61
CA GLN A 421 19.77 -13.55 -20.47
C GLN A 421 18.54 -14.47 -20.38
N GLY A 422 17.34 -13.90 -20.26
CA GLY A 422 16.07 -14.63 -20.16
C GLY A 422 15.91 -15.41 -18.85
N ILE A 423 14.77 -15.27 -18.16
CA ILE A 423 14.41 -16.12 -17.01
C ILE A 423 13.51 -17.24 -17.53
N ASP A 424 13.96 -18.50 -17.41
CA ASP A 424 13.24 -19.66 -17.94
C ASP A 424 12.21 -20.21 -16.93
N HIS A 425 12.61 -20.33 -15.66
CA HIS A 425 11.74 -20.81 -14.59
C HIS A 425 12.03 -20.14 -13.25
N LEU A 426 11.09 -20.28 -12.32
CA LEU A 426 11.11 -19.64 -11.02
C LEU A 426 10.98 -20.64 -9.86
N SER A 427 11.47 -20.22 -8.71
CA SER A 427 11.08 -20.78 -7.41
C SER A 427 10.34 -19.73 -6.59
N ILE A 428 9.27 -20.14 -5.93
CA ILE A 428 8.38 -19.28 -5.13
C ILE A 428 8.49 -19.71 -3.67
N PHE A 429 8.67 -18.74 -2.80
CA PHE A 429 8.87 -18.90 -1.37
C PHE A 429 7.82 -18.11 -0.60
N ARG A 430 7.43 -18.62 0.57
CA ARG A 430 6.56 -17.92 1.53
C ARG A 430 7.26 -17.77 2.86
N HIS A 431 7.16 -16.59 3.47
CA HIS A 431 7.63 -16.36 4.83
C HIS A 431 6.62 -16.89 5.87
N THR A 432 7.07 -17.53 6.95
CA THR A 432 6.21 -18.15 7.98
C THR A 432 6.00 -17.33 9.26
N GLY A 433 6.26 -16.02 9.24
CA GLY A 433 5.85 -15.10 10.30
C GLY A 433 6.86 -14.00 10.60
N TYR A 434 6.39 -12.81 11.00
CA TYR A 434 7.20 -11.57 11.12
C TYR A 434 8.49 -11.72 11.96
N ASN A 435 8.53 -12.63 12.94
CA ASN A 435 9.64 -12.79 13.87
C ASN A 435 10.51 -14.05 13.68
N GLN A 436 10.12 -14.99 12.80
CA GLN A 436 10.75 -16.32 12.76
C GLN A 436 11.71 -16.54 11.57
N ASN A 437 11.95 -15.52 10.72
CA ASN A 437 12.93 -15.48 9.63
C ASN A 437 13.04 -16.78 8.78
N THR A 438 11.93 -17.51 8.63
CA THR A 438 11.89 -18.81 7.97
C THR A 438 11.10 -18.70 6.68
N TRP A 439 11.72 -19.15 5.59
CA TRP A 439 11.11 -19.21 4.28
C TRP A 439 10.82 -20.66 3.92
N VAL A 440 9.58 -20.93 3.58
CA VAL A 440 9.13 -22.21 3.07
C VAL A 440 9.07 -22.13 1.56
N THR A 441 9.64 -23.14 0.89
CA THR A 441 9.51 -23.26 -0.57
C THR A 441 8.09 -23.72 -0.89
N LEU A 442 7.35 -22.92 -1.66
CA LEU A 442 6.02 -23.29 -2.13
C LEU A 442 6.07 -24.05 -3.44
N ALA A 443 6.93 -23.61 -4.36
CA ALA A 443 7.08 -24.22 -5.67
C ALA A 443 8.50 -24.00 -6.22
N THR A 444 8.95 -24.95 -7.04
CA THR A 444 10.19 -24.88 -7.82
C THR A 444 9.87 -25.21 -9.27
N ASN A 445 10.68 -24.74 -10.22
CA ASN A 445 10.46 -24.96 -11.66
C ASN A 445 9.13 -24.39 -12.18
N VAL A 446 8.64 -23.29 -11.58
CA VAL A 446 7.46 -22.57 -12.07
C VAL A 446 7.82 -21.92 -13.41
N PRO A 447 7.12 -22.21 -14.51
CA PRO A 447 7.41 -21.57 -15.80
C PRO A 447 7.32 -20.05 -15.69
N ASN A 448 8.19 -19.31 -16.37
CA ASN A 448 8.12 -17.85 -16.42
C ASN A 448 7.01 -17.36 -17.37
N ASN A 449 5.75 -17.59 -17.01
CA ASN A 449 4.55 -17.18 -17.75
C ASN A 449 3.83 -15.98 -17.08
N GLY A 450 4.44 -15.37 -16.07
CA GLY A 450 3.96 -14.16 -15.40
C GLY A 450 2.97 -14.38 -14.24
N ALA A 451 2.50 -15.60 -13.99
CA ALA A 451 1.60 -15.87 -12.86
C ALA A 451 1.62 -17.32 -12.35
N TRP A 452 1.38 -17.50 -11.05
CA TRP A 452 1.24 -18.81 -10.40
C TRP A 452 0.08 -18.82 -9.42
N VAL A 453 -0.72 -19.89 -9.42
CA VAL A 453 -1.88 -20.01 -8.53
C VAL A 453 -1.46 -20.57 -7.19
N TRP A 454 -1.90 -19.92 -6.12
CA TRP A 454 -1.60 -20.25 -4.75
C TRP A 454 -2.88 -20.30 -3.91
N THR A 455 -2.93 -21.15 -2.90
CA THR A 455 -4.00 -21.15 -1.90
C THR A 455 -3.48 -20.56 -0.59
N ALA A 456 -4.19 -19.54 -0.09
CA ALA A 456 -3.82 -18.85 1.13
C ALA A 456 -3.87 -19.80 2.35
N PRO A 457 -2.90 -19.69 3.28
CA PRO A 457 -2.83 -20.53 4.47
C PRO A 457 -4.07 -20.34 5.34
N THR A 458 -4.48 -21.42 6.01
CA THR A 458 -5.54 -21.38 7.02
C THR A 458 -4.99 -21.09 8.43
N ASP A 459 -3.68 -21.19 8.61
CA ASP A 459 -2.97 -21.13 9.90
C ASP A 459 -2.20 -19.82 10.13
N SER A 460 -2.12 -18.93 9.13
CA SER A 460 -1.37 -17.67 9.23
C SER A 460 -2.27 -16.44 9.06
N LEU A 461 -1.96 -15.37 9.81
CA LEU A 461 -2.61 -14.06 9.71
C LEU A 461 -1.90 -13.11 8.73
N THR A 462 -0.69 -13.44 8.33
CA THR A 462 0.07 -12.69 7.33
C THR A 462 0.72 -13.66 6.38
N ALA A 463 0.91 -13.23 5.14
CA ALA A 463 1.81 -13.93 4.25
C ALA A 463 2.65 -12.93 3.48
N ARG A 464 3.74 -13.46 2.94
CA ARG A 464 4.72 -12.70 2.21
C ARG A 464 5.40 -13.65 1.23
N PHE A 465 5.64 -13.17 0.02
CA PHE A 465 6.30 -13.94 -1.03
C PHE A 465 7.71 -13.46 -1.29
N ALA A 466 8.50 -14.38 -1.84
CA ALA A 466 9.70 -14.08 -2.59
C ALA A 466 9.74 -15.01 -3.81
N ILE A 467 10.28 -14.54 -4.92
CA ILE A 467 10.46 -15.29 -6.16
C ILE A 467 11.91 -15.22 -6.63
N LYS A 468 12.40 -16.31 -7.23
CA LYS A 468 13.74 -16.39 -7.83
C LYS A 468 13.64 -16.90 -9.24
N GLY A 469 14.32 -16.24 -10.16
CA GLY A 469 14.43 -16.62 -11.56
C GLY A 469 15.75 -17.32 -11.89
N TYR A 470 15.65 -18.36 -12.71
CA TYR A 470 16.76 -19.21 -13.12
C TYR A 470 16.79 -19.40 -14.64
N SER A 471 17.97 -19.66 -15.19
CA SER A 471 18.13 -20.14 -16.55
C SER A 471 17.74 -21.62 -16.68
N SER A 472 17.60 -22.10 -17.90
CA SER A 472 17.39 -23.52 -18.27
C SER A 472 18.50 -24.44 -17.79
N SER A 473 19.70 -23.90 -17.54
CA SER A 473 20.82 -24.62 -16.93
C SER A 473 20.83 -24.54 -15.39
N ASN A 474 19.73 -24.12 -14.77
CA ASN A 474 19.56 -23.90 -13.33
C ASN A 474 20.55 -22.90 -12.73
N SER A 475 21.08 -21.98 -13.54
CA SER A 475 21.91 -20.89 -13.04
C SER A 475 21.00 -19.80 -12.48
N PHE A 476 21.25 -19.37 -11.26
CA PHE A 476 20.49 -18.30 -10.63
C PHE A 476 20.72 -16.98 -11.38
N LEU A 477 19.63 -16.32 -11.80
CA LEU A 477 19.69 -15.10 -12.59
C LEU A 477 19.26 -13.89 -11.78
N ALA A 478 18.07 -13.90 -11.18
CA ALA A 478 17.47 -12.75 -10.47
C ALA A 478 16.56 -13.22 -9.31
N ALA A 479 16.23 -12.34 -8.38
CA ALA A 479 15.21 -12.56 -7.35
C ALA A 479 14.28 -11.34 -7.25
N ASP A 480 13.11 -11.46 -6.63
CA ASP A 480 12.43 -10.25 -6.19
C ASP A 480 13.18 -9.64 -4.99
N GLY A 481 13.29 -8.31 -5.00
CA GLY A 481 13.78 -7.57 -3.85
C GLY A 481 12.66 -7.29 -2.85
N GLU A 482 11.42 -7.27 -3.31
CA GLU A 482 10.30 -6.70 -2.57
C GLU A 482 9.90 -7.56 -1.36
N SER A 483 9.51 -6.87 -0.30
CA SER A 483 9.28 -7.48 1.01
C SER A 483 7.91 -7.14 1.57
N ILE A 484 6.95 -6.99 0.65
CA ILE A 484 5.57 -6.66 0.99
C ILE A 484 4.95 -7.85 1.73
N ALA A 485 4.63 -7.64 2.99
CA ALA A 485 3.74 -8.51 3.74
C ALA A 485 2.31 -8.01 3.53
N PHE A 486 1.38 -8.95 3.46
CA PHE A 486 -0.03 -8.67 3.31
C PHE A 486 -0.81 -9.45 4.36
N ASP A 487 -1.96 -8.90 4.72
CA ASP A 487 -2.84 -9.48 5.71
C ASP A 487 -3.63 -10.64 5.10
N VAL A 488 -3.67 -11.75 5.83
CA VAL A 488 -4.51 -12.90 5.51
C VAL A 488 -5.63 -12.97 6.54
N ARG A 489 -6.81 -12.51 6.15
CA ARG A 489 -7.96 -12.32 7.02
C ARG A 489 -8.87 -13.54 7.06
N THR A 490 -9.68 -13.58 8.11
CA THR A 490 -10.79 -14.52 8.30
C THR A 490 -12.09 -13.75 8.32
N TYR A 491 -13.18 -14.42 7.96
CA TYR A 491 -14.52 -13.84 8.02
C TYR A 491 -15.33 -14.44 9.13
N GLN A 492 -16.37 -13.71 9.51
CA GLN A 492 -17.48 -14.26 10.27
C GLN A 492 -18.66 -14.40 9.31
N HIS A 493 -19.19 -15.60 9.23
CA HIS A 493 -20.34 -15.90 8.38
C HIS A 493 -21.13 -17.03 9.03
N SER A 494 -22.39 -17.14 8.66
CA SER A 494 -23.23 -18.28 9.04
C SER A 494 -22.83 -19.53 8.23
N ASN A 495 -23.30 -20.71 8.64
CA ASN A 495 -22.88 -21.98 8.02
C ASN A 495 -23.35 -22.12 6.56
N GLU A 496 -24.39 -21.38 6.20
CA GLU A 496 -25.07 -21.43 4.90
C GLU A 496 -24.38 -20.57 3.85
N LEU A 497 -23.40 -19.76 4.25
CA LEU A 497 -22.63 -18.88 3.39
C LEU A 497 -21.16 -19.32 3.45
N LEU A 498 -20.54 -19.47 2.28
CA LEU A 498 -19.13 -19.79 2.17
C LEU A 498 -18.49 -18.91 1.11
N ILE A 499 -17.49 -18.13 1.49
CA ILE A 499 -16.70 -17.40 0.51
C ILE A 499 -15.82 -18.40 -0.23
N VAL A 500 -15.98 -18.44 -1.56
CA VAL A 500 -15.27 -19.38 -2.44
C VAL A 500 -14.23 -18.68 -3.29
N GLY A 501 -14.37 -17.37 -3.52
CA GLY A 501 -13.43 -16.55 -4.29
C GLY A 501 -13.49 -15.09 -3.88
N HIS A 502 -12.44 -14.35 -4.25
CA HIS A 502 -12.30 -12.93 -3.98
C HIS A 502 -11.45 -12.29 -5.07
N TYR A 503 -11.77 -11.05 -5.41
CA TYR A 503 -10.99 -10.22 -6.32
C TYR A 503 -10.90 -8.79 -5.78
N ASP A 504 -9.69 -8.35 -5.52
CA ASP A 504 -9.40 -6.98 -5.09
C ASP A 504 -9.41 -6.06 -6.32
N THR A 505 -10.37 -5.13 -6.36
CA THR A 505 -10.51 -4.18 -7.48
C THR A 505 -9.61 -2.96 -7.24
N ASP A 506 -9.28 -2.21 -8.30
CA ASP A 506 -8.38 -1.06 -8.17
C ASP A 506 -9.06 0.15 -7.49
N GLY A 507 -10.40 0.17 -7.49
CA GLY A 507 -11.24 1.22 -6.94
C GLY A 507 -12.06 0.79 -5.73
N SER A 508 -13.36 1.11 -5.76
CA SER A 508 -14.34 0.69 -4.76
C SER A 508 -15.53 0.12 -5.49
N ALA A 509 -15.79 -1.18 -5.34
CA ALA A 509 -16.85 -1.89 -6.04
C ALA A 509 -18.24 -1.38 -5.58
N ALA A 510 -18.96 -0.72 -6.48
CA ALA A 510 -20.25 -0.08 -6.21
C ALA A 510 -21.44 -0.93 -6.67
N ASP A 511 -21.34 -1.52 -7.86
CA ASP A 511 -22.41 -2.30 -8.45
C ASP A 511 -21.88 -3.39 -9.39
N VAL A 512 -22.60 -4.50 -9.46
CA VAL A 512 -22.19 -5.68 -10.22
C VAL A 512 -23.34 -6.30 -10.99
N VAL A 513 -23.07 -6.69 -12.24
CA VAL A 513 -23.96 -7.52 -13.03
C VAL A 513 -23.20 -8.72 -13.59
N TRP A 514 -23.82 -9.89 -13.51
CA TRP A 514 -23.28 -11.13 -14.02
C TRP A 514 -23.98 -11.53 -15.33
N SER A 515 -23.20 -12.01 -16.30
CA SER A 515 -23.72 -12.63 -17.51
C SER A 515 -22.72 -13.64 -18.07
N ASN A 516 -23.21 -14.86 -18.35
CA ASN A 516 -22.41 -15.98 -18.84
C ASN A 516 -21.21 -16.29 -17.92
N ASN A 517 -19.99 -16.10 -18.41
CA ASN A 517 -18.76 -16.33 -17.66
C ASN A 517 -18.15 -15.03 -17.12
N TYR A 518 -18.84 -13.89 -17.28
CA TYR A 518 -18.28 -12.58 -16.95
C TYR A 518 -19.08 -11.90 -15.85
N LEU A 519 -18.35 -11.23 -14.97
CA LEU A 519 -18.86 -10.29 -14.00
C LEU A 519 -18.37 -8.90 -14.40
N TYR A 520 -19.32 -7.97 -14.51
CA TYR A 520 -19.04 -6.57 -14.83
C TYR A 520 -19.26 -5.75 -13.55
N CYS A 521 -18.25 -4.99 -13.15
CA CYS A 521 -18.25 -4.22 -11.92
C CYS A 521 -18.08 -2.73 -12.22
N ALA A 522 -19.05 -1.93 -11.78
CA ALA A 522 -18.86 -0.50 -11.61
C ALA A 522 -17.99 -0.28 -10.35
N ASP A 523 -16.79 0.26 -10.54
CA ASP A 523 -15.71 0.30 -9.56
C ASP A 523 -15.30 1.75 -9.22
N ASN A 524 -16.30 2.63 -9.08
CA ASN A 524 -16.13 4.05 -8.76
C ASN A 524 -14.98 4.67 -9.58
N GLN A 525 -13.89 5.12 -8.92
CA GLN A 525 -12.80 5.87 -9.55
C GLN A 525 -11.94 5.02 -10.53
N ALA A 526 -12.01 3.69 -10.47
CA ALA A 526 -11.33 2.81 -11.42
C ALA A 526 -12.17 2.57 -12.69
N GLY A 527 -13.45 2.93 -12.68
CA GLY A 527 -14.37 2.84 -13.80
C GLY A 527 -15.04 1.48 -13.91
N LEU A 528 -14.94 0.82 -15.07
CA LEU A 528 -15.54 -0.51 -15.29
C LEU A 528 -14.46 -1.58 -15.23
N ALA A 529 -14.60 -2.56 -14.35
CA ALA A 529 -13.80 -3.78 -14.33
C ALA A 529 -14.59 -4.96 -14.89
N ILE A 530 -13.95 -5.78 -15.74
CA ILE A 530 -14.55 -6.97 -16.35
C ILE A 530 -13.76 -8.20 -15.92
N LEU A 531 -14.38 -9.04 -15.10
CA LEU A 531 -13.80 -10.27 -14.58
C LEU A 531 -14.36 -11.49 -15.30
N ASP A 532 -13.50 -12.45 -15.60
CA ASP A 532 -13.89 -13.82 -15.92
C ASP A 532 -14.06 -14.59 -14.61
N VAL A 533 -15.25 -15.14 -14.43
CA VAL A 533 -15.69 -15.90 -13.26
C VAL A 533 -16.05 -17.34 -13.63
N SER A 534 -15.51 -17.85 -14.75
CA SER A 534 -15.69 -19.26 -15.13
C SER A 534 -15.12 -20.24 -14.10
N ASP A 535 -14.05 -19.86 -13.40
CA ASP A 535 -13.65 -20.44 -12.11
C ASP A 535 -13.99 -19.45 -10.99
N SER A 536 -15.13 -19.67 -10.34
CA SER A 536 -15.61 -18.83 -9.24
C SER A 536 -14.66 -18.79 -8.04
N SER A 537 -13.75 -19.78 -7.91
CA SER A 537 -12.73 -19.78 -6.87
C SER A 537 -11.50 -18.94 -7.20
N LEU A 538 -11.41 -18.45 -8.44
CA LEU A 538 -10.29 -17.64 -8.91
C LEU A 538 -10.76 -16.62 -9.97
N PRO A 539 -11.56 -15.61 -9.59
CA PRO A 539 -11.94 -14.55 -10.52
C PRO A 539 -10.71 -13.89 -11.13
N ASP A 540 -10.77 -13.59 -12.43
CA ASP A 540 -9.62 -13.09 -13.19
C ASP A 540 -9.98 -11.86 -14.00
N LEU A 541 -9.31 -10.74 -13.73
CA LEU A 541 -9.48 -9.52 -14.52
C LEU A 541 -9.07 -9.74 -15.97
N LYS A 542 -10.00 -9.48 -16.89
CA LYS A 542 -9.77 -9.54 -18.33
C LYS A 542 -9.51 -8.19 -18.95
N SER A 543 -10.24 -7.18 -18.51
CA SER A 543 -10.07 -5.81 -19.01
C SER A 543 -10.65 -4.81 -18.02
N THR A 544 -10.20 -3.57 -18.17
CA THR A 544 -10.80 -2.40 -17.53
C THR A 544 -11.13 -1.37 -18.59
N LEU A 545 -12.13 -0.55 -18.32
CA LEU A 545 -12.43 0.64 -19.08
C LEU A 545 -12.49 1.82 -18.10
N PRO A 546 -11.50 2.72 -18.12
CA PRO A 546 -11.50 3.87 -17.23
C PRO A 546 -12.79 4.67 -17.42
N LEU A 547 -13.47 5.04 -16.35
CA LEU A 547 -14.61 5.95 -16.30
C LEU A 547 -14.38 6.90 -15.10
N PRO A 548 -14.92 8.13 -15.13
CA PRO A 548 -14.69 9.09 -14.04
C PRO A 548 -15.07 8.58 -12.65
N SER A 549 -16.28 8.03 -12.48
CA SER A 549 -16.74 7.46 -11.20
C SER A 549 -17.96 6.55 -11.40
N ALA A 550 -17.77 5.27 -11.73
CA ALA A 550 -18.87 4.37 -12.07
C ALA A 550 -19.64 3.87 -10.83
N VAL A 551 -20.96 4.08 -10.77
CA VAL A 551 -21.77 3.85 -9.55
C VAL A 551 -22.92 2.84 -9.70
N ALA A 552 -23.49 2.70 -10.90
CA ALA A 552 -24.58 1.76 -11.16
C ALA A 552 -24.47 1.16 -12.54
N ILE A 553 -24.93 -0.08 -12.71
CA ILE A 553 -24.75 -0.83 -13.95
C ILE A 553 -25.95 -1.71 -14.31
N ALA A 554 -26.38 -1.64 -15.57
CA ALA A 554 -27.36 -2.55 -16.13
C ALA A 554 -26.81 -3.25 -17.38
N TYR A 555 -27.18 -4.52 -17.58
CA TYR A 555 -26.75 -5.31 -18.73
C TYR A 555 -27.91 -5.71 -19.65
N LYS A 556 -27.79 -5.36 -20.92
CA LYS A 556 -28.61 -5.92 -22.02
C LYS A 556 -27.67 -6.29 -23.17
N SER A 557 -27.51 -7.58 -23.40
CA SER A 557 -26.58 -8.10 -24.42
C SER A 557 -26.67 -7.33 -25.76
N PRO A 558 -25.53 -6.91 -26.34
CA PRO A 558 -24.15 -7.02 -25.83
C PRO A 558 -23.70 -5.76 -25.05
N ASN A 559 -24.60 -4.86 -24.66
CA ASN A 559 -24.25 -3.56 -24.08
C ASN A 559 -24.46 -3.51 -22.54
N LEU A 560 -23.57 -2.79 -21.89
CA LEU A 560 -23.72 -2.29 -20.52
C LEU A 560 -24.18 -0.83 -20.56
N TYR A 561 -24.99 -0.46 -19.58
CA TYR A 561 -25.40 0.91 -19.29
C TYR A 561 -24.80 1.25 -17.94
N VAL A 562 -23.71 2.01 -17.94
CA VAL A 562 -22.93 2.32 -16.73
C VAL A 562 -23.15 3.79 -16.40
N ALA A 563 -23.78 4.03 -15.26
CA ALA A 563 -23.95 5.35 -14.69
C ALA A 563 -22.66 5.79 -13.99
N ASP A 564 -22.35 7.07 -14.07
CA ASP A 564 -21.24 7.67 -13.34
C ASP A 564 -21.65 8.95 -12.58
N GLU A 565 -20.82 9.38 -11.62
CA GLU A 565 -21.08 10.59 -10.81
C GLU A 565 -20.89 11.91 -11.59
N SER A 566 -20.58 11.86 -12.89
CA SER A 566 -20.44 13.04 -13.76
C SER A 566 -21.71 13.30 -14.58
N ASP A 567 -22.86 12.94 -14.02
CA ASP A 567 -24.19 13.08 -14.62
C ASP A 567 -24.28 12.41 -16.01
N THR A 568 -23.65 11.24 -16.17
CA THR A 568 -23.60 10.53 -17.46
C THR A 568 -23.97 9.06 -17.34
N LEU A 569 -24.81 8.59 -18.26
CA LEU A 569 -25.02 7.16 -18.52
C LEU A 569 -24.24 6.76 -19.77
N PHE A 570 -23.19 5.96 -19.62
CA PHE A 570 -22.41 5.42 -20.75
C PHE A 570 -23.04 4.15 -21.29
N VAL A 571 -23.04 4.02 -22.62
CA VAL A 571 -23.36 2.77 -23.32
C VAL A 571 -22.06 2.12 -23.77
N ILE A 572 -21.77 0.95 -23.23
CA ILE A 572 -20.51 0.22 -23.44
C ILE A 572 -20.80 -1.12 -24.10
N ASP A 573 -20.18 -1.38 -25.24
CA ASP A 573 -20.20 -2.69 -25.90
C ASP A 573 -19.23 -3.64 -25.22
N VAL A 574 -19.74 -4.80 -24.83
CA VAL A 574 -18.97 -5.91 -24.26
C VAL A 574 -19.16 -7.21 -25.04
N SER A 575 -19.46 -7.11 -26.34
CA SER A 575 -19.42 -8.25 -27.26
C SER A 575 -18.05 -8.94 -27.29
N ASP A 576 -16.97 -8.18 -27.09
CA ASP A 576 -15.65 -8.68 -26.72
C ASP A 576 -15.29 -8.17 -25.30
N PRO A 577 -15.47 -9.01 -24.26
CA PRO A 577 -15.15 -8.65 -22.87
C PRO A 577 -13.66 -8.35 -22.62
N THR A 578 -12.76 -8.70 -23.56
CA THR A 578 -11.33 -8.36 -23.45
C THR A 578 -11.00 -6.98 -24.01
N ASN A 579 -11.92 -6.38 -24.77
CA ASN A 579 -11.76 -5.07 -25.37
C ASN A 579 -13.09 -4.28 -25.36
N PRO A 580 -13.59 -3.88 -24.17
CA PRO A 580 -14.83 -3.13 -24.05
C PRO A 580 -14.71 -1.75 -24.71
N THR A 581 -15.75 -1.31 -25.43
CA THR A 581 -15.73 -0.03 -26.14
C THR A 581 -16.93 0.84 -25.82
N ARG A 582 -16.71 2.15 -25.65
CA ARG A 582 -17.81 3.11 -25.49
C ARG A 582 -18.49 3.34 -26.85
N LYS A 583 -19.80 3.07 -26.92
CA LYS A 583 -20.62 3.27 -28.13
C LYS A 583 -21.34 4.62 -28.15
N GLY A 584 -21.69 5.13 -26.98
CA GLY A 584 -22.39 6.39 -26.84
C GLY A 584 -22.69 6.67 -25.37
N SER A 585 -23.51 7.69 -25.15
CA SER A 585 -23.87 8.11 -23.81
C SER A 585 -25.17 8.91 -23.83
N TRP A 586 -25.73 9.10 -22.64
CA TRP A 586 -26.79 10.06 -22.37
C TRP A 586 -26.34 10.96 -21.22
N ALA A 587 -26.45 12.27 -21.42
CA ALA A 587 -26.19 13.26 -20.37
C ALA A 587 -27.44 13.35 -19.49
N ALA A 588 -27.30 12.93 -18.24
CA ALA A 588 -28.34 13.00 -17.24
C ALA A 588 -28.45 14.45 -16.71
N PRO A 589 -29.63 14.84 -16.20
CA PRO A 589 -29.80 16.16 -15.61
C PRO A 589 -29.24 16.27 -14.18
N ASP A 590 -29.06 15.14 -13.49
CA ASP A 590 -28.40 14.98 -12.18
C ASP A 590 -27.79 13.56 -12.11
N VAL A 591 -27.06 13.27 -11.03
CA VAL A 591 -26.33 12.03 -10.81
C VAL A 591 -27.28 10.83 -10.90
N VAL A 592 -26.92 9.85 -11.72
CA VAL A 592 -27.66 8.59 -11.85
C VAL A 592 -27.17 7.62 -10.78
N LEU A 593 -28.00 7.36 -9.77
CA LEU A 593 -27.67 6.50 -8.62
C LEU A 593 -28.05 5.03 -8.83
N ASP A 594 -28.99 4.77 -9.73
CA ASP A 594 -29.43 3.42 -10.06
C ASP A 594 -29.96 3.36 -11.49
N VAL A 595 -29.81 2.20 -12.14
CA VAL A 595 -30.29 1.94 -13.50
C VAL A 595 -30.87 0.55 -13.59
N VAL A 596 -32.13 0.45 -14.00
CA VAL A 596 -32.83 -0.84 -14.13
C VAL A 596 -33.37 -1.02 -15.54
N ARG A 597 -33.36 -2.25 -16.03
CA ARG A 597 -33.98 -2.58 -17.32
C ARG A 597 -35.50 -2.59 -17.19
N TYR A 598 -36.17 -2.10 -18.23
CA TYR A 598 -37.61 -2.22 -18.37
C TYR A 598 -37.95 -2.67 -19.80
N LYS A 599 -38.46 -3.91 -19.91
CA LYS A 599 -38.62 -4.61 -21.19
C LYS A 599 -37.27 -4.68 -21.95
N ASP A 600 -37.29 -5.11 -23.21
CA ASP A 600 -36.05 -5.15 -24.02
C ASP A 600 -35.70 -3.81 -24.65
N LYS A 601 -36.55 -2.79 -24.45
CA LYS A 601 -36.44 -1.53 -25.17
C LYS A 601 -35.99 -0.36 -24.29
N TYR A 602 -36.15 -0.45 -22.98
CA TYR A 602 -35.92 0.68 -22.09
C TYR A 602 -34.96 0.37 -20.95
N VAL A 603 -34.29 1.41 -20.47
CA VAL A 603 -33.77 1.49 -19.10
C VAL A 603 -34.46 2.63 -18.37
N VAL A 604 -34.56 2.50 -17.05
CA VAL A 604 -35.04 3.56 -16.15
C VAL A 604 -33.89 3.96 -15.24
N CYS A 605 -33.63 5.25 -15.15
CA CYS A 605 -32.57 5.83 -14.34
C CYS A 605 -33.17 6.58 -13.14
N ALA A 606 -32.58 6.40 -11.96
CA ALA A 606 -32.83 7.23 -10.78
C ALA A 606 -31.85 8.39 -10.77
N CYS A 607 -32.31 9.59 -11.07
CA CYS A 607 -31.51 10.80 -11.23
C CYS A 607 -31.63 11.70 -10.00
N LYS A 608 -31.43 11.14 -8.81
CA LYS A 608 -31.37 11.87 -7.53
C LYS A 608 -32.48 12.92 -7.39
N ALA A 609 -32.18 14.23 -7.46
CA ALA A 609 -33.16 15.29 -7.20
C ALA A 609 -34.15 15.51 -8.36
N ASP A 610 -33.87 14.99 -9.56
CA ASP A 610 -34.73 15.13 -10.74
C ASP A 610 -35.68 13.93 -10.96
N GLY A 611 -35.72 12.99 -10.00
CA GLY A 611 -36.62 11.85 -10.03
C GLY A 611 -36.18 10.74 -10.98
N ILE A 612 -37.09 10.26 -11.83
CA ILE A 612 -36.84 9.12 -12.73
C ILE A 612 -36.92 9.51 -14.21
N PHE A 613 -36.07 8.87 -15.02
CA PHE A 613 -36.01 9.04 -16.48
C PHE A 613 -36.11 7.70 -17.17
N VAL A 614 -36.99 7.60 -18.17
CA VAL A 614 -37.16 6.41 -19.01
C VAL A 614 -36.46 6.66 -20.34
N LEU A 615 -35.50 5.81 -20.68
CA LEU A 615 -34.67 5.95 -21.88
C LEU A 615 -34.91 4.80 -22.85
N ASP A 616 -35.17 5.10 -24.11
CA ASP A 616 -35.15 4.15 -25.22
C ASP A 616 -33.71 3.83 -25.59
N ILE A 617 -33.36 2.55 -25.48
CA ILE A 617 -32.01 2.02 -25.69
C ILE A 617 -31.88 1.24 -27.01
N SER A 618 -32.74 1.54 -27.99
CA SER A 618 -32.68 0.96 -29.34
C SER A 618 -31.47 1.44 -30.15
N SER A 619 -30.76 2.48 -29.68
CA SER A 619 -29.54 3.01 -30.30
C SER A 619 -28.44 3.23 -29.27
N ALA A 620 -27.21 3.46 -29.75
CA ALA A 620 -26.05 3.74 -28.91
C ALA A 620 -26.14 5.05 -28.12
N ASN A 621 -27.01 5.98 -28.53
CA ASN A 621 -27.30 7.23 -27.81
C ASN A 621 -28.72 7.13 -27.26
N PRO A 622 -28.90 6.73 -25.99
CA PRO A 622 -30.22 6.56 -25.40
C PRO A 622 -31.05 7.83 -25.54
N GLN A 623 -32.32 7.67 -25.89
CA GLN A 623 -33.25 8.80 -26.06
C GLN A 623 -34.22 8.82 -24.90
N GLN A 624 -34.34 9.94 -24.20
CA GLN A 624 -35.37 10.11 -23.19
C GLN A 624 -36.75 10.03 -23.84
N VAL A 625 -37.59 9.12 -23.37
CA VAL A 625 -38.98 8.96 -23.84
C VAL A 625 -40.00 9.46 -22.82
N GLY A 626 -39.65 9.42 -21.53
CA GLY A 626 -40.51 9.88 -20.45
C GLY A 626 -39.68 10.20 -19.20
N SER A 627 -40.27 10.94 -18.28
CA SER A 627 -39.68 11.25 -16.97
C SER A 627 -40.78 11.53 -15.96
N TYR A 628 -40.45 11.41 -14.68
CA TYR A 628 -41.33 11.81 -13.58
C TYR A 628 -40.49 12.37 -12.43
N ASP A 629 -40.77 13.61 -12.07
CA ASP A 629 -40.17 14.33 -10.94
C ASP A 629 -40.77 13.78 -9.63
N THR A 630 -39.99 13.02 -8.87
CA THR A 630 -40.42 12.48 -7.58
C THR A 630 -40.26 13.55 -6.50
N PRO A 631 -41.10 13.57 -5.45
CA PRO A 631 -41.06 14.65 -4.46
C PRO A 631 -39.81 14.63 -3.54
N GLY A 632 -38.94 13.64 -3.67
CA GLY A 632 -37.76 13.40 -2.85
C GLY A 632 -36.47 13.28 -3.67
N GLN A 633 -35.64 12.30 -3.31
CA GLN A 633 -34.43 11.97 -4.05
C GLN A 633 -34.49 10.50 -4.45
N ALA A 634 -34.53 10.21 -5.75
CA ALA A 634 -34.55 8.84 -6.25
C ALA A 634 -33.18 8.17 -6.05
N TYR A 635 -33.10 7.18 -5.16
CA TYR A 635 -31.87 6.44 -4.85
C TYR A 635 -31.81 5.06 -5.50
N ALA A 636 -32.92 4.32 -5.49
CA ALA A 636 -32.97 2.95 -5.99
C ALA A 636 -34.31 2.62 -6.64
N LEU A 637 -34.27 1.71 -7.60
CA LEU A 637 -35.39 1.33 -8.43
C LEU A 637 -35.63 -0.18 -8.37
N PHE A 638 -36.90 -0.56 -8.38
CA PHE A 638 -37.31 -1.94 -8.62
C PHE A 638 -38.47 -1.97 -9.60
N VAL A 639 -38.37 -2.77 -10.67
CA VAL A 639 -39.42 -2.90 -11.68
C VAL A 639 -40.08 -4.27 -11.55
N ARG A 640 -41.41 -4.28 -11.48
CA ARG A 640 -42.25 -5.48 -11.59
C ARG A 640 -43.39 -5.22 -12.56
N ASP A 641 -43.45 -6.00 -13.63
CA ASP A 641 -44.41 -5.82 -14.72
C ASP A 641 -44.36 -4.38 -15.26
N THR A 642 -45.43 -3.60 -15.05
CA THR A 642 -45.52 -2.19 -15.44
C THR A 642 -45.37 -1.23 -14.27
N LEU A 643 -45.01 -1.71 -13.07
CA LEU A 643 -44.87 -0.89 -11.87
C LEU A 643 -43.38 -0.70 -11.55
N LEU A 644 -43.02 0.56 -11.33
CA LEU A 644 -41.73 1.00 -10.83
C LEU A 644 -41.90 1.41 -9.37
N TYR A 645 -41.16 0.75 -8.50
CA TYR A 645 -41.04 1.10 -7.09
C TYR A 645 -39.75 1.90 -6.92
N VAL A 646 -39.85 3.07 -6.30
CA VAL A 646 -38.73 4.00 -6.12
C VAL A 646 -38.51 4.22 -4.63
N ALA A 647 -37.28 4.02 -4.18
CA ALA A 647 -36.80 4.52 -2.89
C ALA A 647 -36.43 6.01 -3.06
N ASP A 648 -37.29 6.89 -2.55
CA ASP A 648 -37.29 8.34 -2.82
C ASP A 648 -36.71 9.15 -1.63
N GLY A 649 -35.70 8.62 -0.94
CA GLY A 649 -35.02 9.30 0.16
C GLY A 649 -35.96 9.59 1.33
N THR A 650 -36.06 10.86 1.76
CA THR A 650 -36.94 11.30 2.86
C THR A 650 -38.43 11.20 2.54
N ARG A 651 -38.75 10.86 1.29
CA ARG A 651 -40.09 10.62 0.78
C ARG A 651 -40.40 9.14 0.67
N GLY A 652 -39.61 8.23 1.24
CA GLY A 652 -40.02 6.83 1.38
C GLY A 652 -40.23 6.11 0.05
N LEU A 653 -41.34 5.37 -0.08
CA LEU A 653 -41.71 4.60 -1.26
C LEU A 653 -42.60 5.40 -2.21
N ARG A 654 -42.25 5.42 -3.50
CA ARG A 654 -43.14 5.85 -4.59
C ARG A 654 -43.43 4.67 -5.52
N ILE A 655 -44.68 4.52 -5.95
CA ILE A 655 -45.11 3.50 -6.91
C ILE A 655 -45.60 4.20 -8.18
N ILE A 656 -44.85 4.04 -9.26
CA ILE A 656 -45.06 4.70 -10.55
C ILE A 656 -45.45 3.67 -11.60
N SER A 657 -46.54 3.92 -12.31
CA SER A 657 -46.93 3.14 -13.48
C SER A 657 -46.10 3.53 -14.69
N LEU A 658 -45.47 2.53 -15.31
CA LEU A 658 -44.77 2.58 -16.60
C LEU A 658 -45.57 1.90 -17.72
N ALA A 659 -46.89 1.76 -17.55
CA ALA A 659 -47.76 1.19 -18.57
C ALA A 659 -47.67 1.97 -19.91
N ASP A 660 -47.58 3.30 -19.82
CA ASP A 660 -47.13 4.17 -20.90
C ASP A 660 -45.74 4.73 -20.53
N PRO A 661 -44.64 4.20 -21.12
CA PRO A 661 -43.28 4.65 -20.81
C PRO A 661 -43.03 6.13 -21.14
N ALA A 662 -43.84 6.74 -22.02
CA ALA A 662 -43.72 8.15 -22.37
C ALA A 662 -44.41 9.07 -21.37
N ASN A 663 -45.35 8.54 -20.58
CA ASN A 663 -46.10 9.28 -19.56
C ASN A 663 -46.14 8.50 -18.23
N PRO A 664 -45.00 8.36 -17.53
CA PRO A 664 -44.98 7.72 -16.22
C PRO A 664 -45.90 8.45 -15.23
N LYS A 665 -46.61 7.70 -14.39
CA LYS A 665 -47.57 8.27 -13.45
C LYS A 665 -47.50 7.60 -12.09
N GLU A 666 -47.31 8.38 -11.02
CA GLU A 666 -47.47 7.87 -9.66
C GLU A 666 -48.91 7.41 -9.40
N ILE A 667 -49.04 6.20 -8.86
CA ILE A 667 -50.32 5.58 -8.51
C ILE A 667 -50.47 5.33 -7.02
N GLY A 668 -49.38 5.35 -6.25
CA GLY A 668 -49.40 5.21 -4.79
C GLY A 668 -48.06 5.58 -4.15
N SER A 669 -48.10 5.82 -2.84
CA SER A 669 -46.94 6.25 -2.06
C SER A 669 -47.07 5.84 -0.59
N CYS A 670 -45.94 5.60 0.07
CA CYS A 670 -45.87 5.31 1.50
C CYS A 670 -44.62 5.97 2.09
N ASP A 671 -44.77 6.76 3.15
CA ASP A 671 -43.68 7.55 3.74
C ASP A 671 -43.29 7.00 5.14
N PRO A 672 -42.61 5.84 5.22
CA PRO A 672 -42.07 5.38 6.50
C PRO A 672 -40.98 6.33 7.02
N THR A 673 -40.71 6.27 8.31
CA THR A 673 -39.63 7.05 8.94
C THR A 673 -38.27 6.59 8.42
N GLY A 674 -37.43 7.55 8.01
CA GLY A 674 -36.05 7.30 7.61
C GLY A 674 -35.67 7.92 6.28
N ILE A 675 -34.53 7.50 5.74
CA ILE A 675 -34.07 7.88 4.40
C ILE A 675 -34.02 6.60 3.57
N ALA A 676 -34.98 6.45 2.66
CA ALA A 676 -35.07 5.30 1.78
C ALA A 676 -33.92 5.30 0.76
N LYS A 677 -33.02 4.32 0.85
CA LYS A 677 -31.83 4.17 0.01
C LYS A 677 -31.89 2.97 -0.94
N GLY A 678 -32.63 1.94 -0.57
CA GLY A 678 -32.72 0.67 -1.30
C GLY A 678 -34.13 0.11 -1.29
N ILE A 679 -34.46 -0.72 -2.28
CA ILE A 679 -35.75 -1.39 -2.35
C ILE A 679 -35.67 -2.77 -3.01
N GLY A 680 -36.35 -3.74 -2.41
CA GLY A 680 -36.68 -5.02 -3.05
C GLY A 680 -38.17 -5.32 -2.93
N VAL A 681 -38.76 -6.02 -3.91
CA VAL A 681 -40.18 -6.43 -3.87
C VAL A 681 -40.28 -7.94 -4.03
N VAL A 682 -41.05 -8.59 -3.15
CA VAL A 682 -41.27 -10.04 -3.12
C VAL A 682 -42.74 -10.32 -2.93
N GLY A 683 -43.38 -10.95 -3.92
CA GLY A 683 -44.83 -11.12 -3.91
C GLY A 683 -45.52 -9.78 -3.65
N ASP A 684 -46.44 -9.73 -2.70
CA ASP A 684 -47.21 -8.53 -2.40
C ASP A 684 -46.53 -7.57 -1.42
N TYR A 685 -45.23 -7.72 -1.17
CA TYR A 685 -44.51 -6.94 -0.16
C TYR A 685 -43.29 -6.23 -0.74
N ALA A 686 -43.13 -4.95 -0.38
CA ALA A 686 -41.93 -4.17 -0.64
C ALA A 686 -41.11 -4.03 0.65
N TYR A 687 -39.80 -4.17 0.52
CA TYR A 687 -38.81 -4.10 1.59
C TYR A 687 -37.95 -2.86 1.33
N LEU A 688 -38.25 -1.79 2.05
CA LEU A 688 -37.63 -0.48 1.86
C LEU A 688 -36.50 -0.29 2.86
N CYS A 689 -35.26 -0.18 2.38
CA CYS A 689 -34.08 0.02 3.22
C CYS A 689 -33.97 1.50 3.63
N ASN A 690 -34.07 1.78 4.92
CA ASN A 690 -34.12 3.13 5.50
C ASN A 690 -32.79 3.56 6.13
N GLY A 691 -31.67 2.97 5.70
CA GLY A 691 -30.36 3.19 6.29
C GLY A 691 -30.26 2.61 7.71
N GLY A 692 -29.71 3.37 8.66
CA GLY A 692 -29.53 2.94 10.05
C GLY A 692 -30.83 2.79 10.88
N LEU A 693 -32.00 2.86 10.24
CA LEU A 693 -33.29 2.46 10.83
C LEU A 693 -33.74 1.06 10.37
N GLY A 694 -32.87 0.32 9.67
CA GLY A 694 -33.17 -0.99 9.11
C GLY A 694 -34.12 -0.92 7.92
N ILE A 695 -35.09 -1.83 7.86
CA ILE A 695 -35.97 -2.04 6.70
C ILE A 695 -37.43 -1.89 7.12
N SER A 696 -38.23 -1.17 6.33
CA SER A 696 -39.70 -1.22 6.43
C SER A 696 -40.26 -2.30 5.51
N VAL A 697 -41.14 -3.15 6.05
CA VAL A 697 -41.94 -4.11 5.29
C VAL A 697 -43.29 -3.47 4.99
N ILE A 698 -43.57 -3.29 3.70
CA ILE A 698 -44.73 -2.55 3.19
C ILE A 698 -45.60 -3.50 2.38
N ASP A 699 -46.88 -3.63 2.74
CA ASP A 699 -47.88 -4.30 1.91
C ASP A 699 -48.17 -3.43 0.69
N VAL A 700 -47.96 -4.01 -0.50
CA VAL A 700 -48.18 -3.41 -1.81
C VAL A 700 -49.12 -4.27 -2.68
N SER A 701 -49.94 -5.12 -2.05
CA SER A 701 -51.00 -5.90 -2.71
C SER A 701 -51.99 -5.01 -3.46
N ASP A 702 -52.35 -3.86 -2.87
CA ASP A 702 -52.97 -2.73 -3.56
C ASP A 702 -51.91 -1.62 -3.76
N PRO A 703 -51.32 -1.50 -4.96
CA PRO A 703 -50.27 -0.51 -5.22
C PRO A 703 -50.77 0.95 -5.14
N GLN A 704 -52.09 1.20 -5.05
CA GLN A 704 -52.63 2.54 -4.83
C GLN A 704 -52.71 2.92 -3.34
N ASN A 705 -52.70 1.93 -2.45
CA ASN A 705 -52.82 2.13 -1.00
C ASN A 705 -51.76 1.32 -0.22
N PRO A 706 -50.45 1.55 -0.49
CA PRO A 706 -49.39 0.82 0.20
C PRO A 706 -49.33 1.19 1.70
N SER A 707 -49.04 0.23 2.57
CA SER A 707 -48.99 0.47 4.02
C SER A 707 -47.89 -0.33 4.72
N VAL A 708 -47.23 0.29 5.70
CA VAL A 708 -46.22 -0.39 6.53
C VAL A 708 -46.92 -1.40 7.44
N ILE A 709 -46.47 -2.65 7.39
CA ILE A 709 -46.98 -3.73 8.25
C ILE A 709 -45.97 -4.18 9.30
N ASN A 710 -44.67 -3.98 9.04
CA ASN A 710 -43.61 -4.39 9.96
C ASN A 710 -42.29 -3.63 9.69
N THR A 711 -41.32 -3.78 10.58
CA THR A 711 -39.95 -3.28 10.42
C THR A 711 -38.94 -4.37 10.81
N ILE A 712 -37.82 -4.42 10.12
CA ILE A 712 -36.69 -5.30 10.42
C ILE A 712 -35.54 -4.41 10.87
N ASP A 713 -35.07 -4.61 12.10
CA ASP A 713 -33.86 -3.96 12.60
C ASP A 713 -32.64 -4.70 12.03
N THR A 714 -31.71 -3.97 11.41
CA THR A 714 -30.47 -4.53 10.87
C THR A 714 -29.29 -4.00 11.69
N PRO A 715 -28.21 -4.77 11.86
CA PRO A 715 -27.09 -4.36 12.71
C PRO A 715 -26.29 -3.17 12.14
N GLY A 716 -26.33 -2.95 10.83
CA GLY A 716 -25.62 -1.88 10.12
C GLY A 716 -26.54 -0.86 9.46
N THR A 717 -26.16 -0.43 8.26
CA THR A 717 -26.94 0.51 7.45
C THR A 717 -27.49 -0.22 6.24
N ALA A 718 -28.79 -0.55 6.27
CA ALA A 718 -29.45 -1.18 5.13
C ALA A 718 -29.46 -0.22 3.94
N THR A 719 -28.71 -0.54 2.88
CA THR A 719 -28.59 0.29 1.66
C THR A 719 -29.16 -0.36 0.42
N TRP A 720 -29.29 -1.69 0.42
CA TRP A 720 -29.83 -2.45 -0.70
C TRP A 720 -30.55 -3.69 -0.22
N ALA A 721 -31.61 -4.10 -0.93
CA ALA A 721 -32.28 -5.36 -0.66
C ALA A 721 -32.81 -6.01 -1.95
N ARG A 722 -32.85 -7.34 -1.97
CA ARG A 722 -33.46 -8.12 -3.03
C ARG A 722 -34.09 -9.39 -2.50
N GLY A 723 -35.30 -9.67 -2.96
CA GLY A 723 -35.92 -10.96 -2.75
C GLY A 723 -35.35 -12.05 -3.63
N VAL A 724 -35.15 -13.22 -3.03
CA VAL A 724 -34.71 -14.44 -3.72
C VAL A 724 -35.60 -15.58 -3.25
N SER A 725 -35.99 -16.48 -4.15
CA SER A 725 -36.80 -17.68 -3.84
C SER A 725 -38.17 -17.41 -3.19
N MET A 726 -38.71 -16.20 -3.34
CA MET A 726 -39.95 -15.69 -2.71
C MET A 726 -40.00 -15.74 -1.17
N THR A 727 -38.94 -16.23 -0.52
CA THR A 727 -38.91 -16.55 0.90
C THR A 727 -37.70 -15.98 1.61
N HIS A 728 -36.70 -15.49 0.89
CA HIS A 728 -35.49 -14.90 1.47
C HIS A 728 -35.31 -13.48 0.97
N LEU A 729 -34.93 -12.59 1.88
CA LEU A 729 -34.52 -11.23 1.59
C LEU A 729 -33.01 -11.11 1.84
N PHE A 730 -32.25 -10.84 0.79
CA PHE A 730 -30.84 -10.53 0.86
C PHE A 730 -30.67 -9.03 1.01
N VAL A 731 -29.85 -8.61 1.97
CA VAL A 731 -29.66 -7.21 2.35
C VAL A 731 -28.17 -6.89 2.33
N GLY A 732 -27.81 -5.82 1.63
CA GLY A 732 -26.51 -5.16 1.80
C GLY A 732 -26.62 -4.15 2.94
N ASP A 733 -25.89 -4.41 4.02
CA ASP A 733 -26.00 -3.69 5.30
C ASP A 733 -24.73 -2.86 5.61
N ASP A 734 -24.07 -2.39 4.55
CA ASP A 734 -22.85 -1.56 4.62
C ASP A 734 -21.70 -2.30 5.34
N GLU A 735 -21.12 -1.71 6.40
CA GLU A 735 -20.04 -2.31 7.21
C GLU A 735 -20.44 -3.62 7.92
N SER A 736 -21.73 -3.95 7.95
CA SER A 736 -22.24 -5.23 8.47
C SER A 736 -22.31 -6.34 7.41
N GLY A 737 -21.87 -6.07 6.18
CA GLY A 737 -21.84 -7.06 5.11
C GLY A 737 -23.23 -7.50 4.63
N ILE A 738 -23.41 -8.79 4.39
CA ILE A 738 -24.68 -9.37 3.91
C ILE A 738 -25.49 -9.89 5.10
N ARG A 739 -26.78 -9.51 5.15
CA ARG A 739 -27.79 -10.11 6.04
C ARG A 739 -28.88 -10.79 5.22
N ILE A 740 -29.33 -11.96 5.66
CA ILE A 740 -30.38 -12.74 4.99
C ILE A 740 -31.51 -13.00 5.96
N TYR A 741 -32.72 -12.58 5.57
CA TYR A 741 -33.93 -12.77 6.37
C TYR A 741 -34.88 -13.75 5.70
N ASP A 742 -35.42 -14.71 6.45
CA ASP A 742 -36.62 -15.44 6.06
C ASP A 742 -37.81 -14.48 6.13
N ILE A 743 -38.48 -14.33 5.00
CA ILE A 743 -39.63 -13.46 4.78
C ILE A 743 -40.89 -14.24 4.36
N SER A 744 -40.89 -15.57 4.54
CA SER A 744 -42.07 -16.41 4.31
C SER A 744 -43.29 -15.97 5.13
N ASN A 745 -43.05 -15.36 6.29
CA ASN A 745 -44.05 -14.58 7.02
C ASN A 745 -43.61 -13.10 7.12
N PRO A 746 -44.16 -12.19 6.30
CA PRO A 746 -43.76 -10.78 6.29
C PRO A 746 -44.12 -10.03 7.59
N ASN A 747 -45.02 -10.56 8.42
CA ASN A 747 -45.33 -9.99 9.74
C ASN A 747 -44.31 -10.40 10.81
N ASN A 748 -43.45 -11.38 10.52
CA ASN A 748 -42.40 -11.82 11.44
C ASN A 748 -41.16 -12.33 10.69
N PRO A 749 -40.44 -11.45 9.97
CA PRO A 749 -39.16 -11.81 9.37
C PRO A 749 -38.13 -12.17 10.43
N SER A 750 -37.23 -13.08 10.12
CA SER A 750 -36.13 -13.47 11.02
C SER A 750 -34.84 -13.70 10.25
N GLU A 751 -33.71 -13.28 10.80
CA GLU A 751 -32.41 -13.52 10.20
C GLU A 751 -32.08 -15.03 10.19
N VAL A 752 -31.68 -15.54 9.04
CA VAL A 752 -31.33 -16.96 8.81
C VAL A 752 -29.93 -17.15 8.24
N GLY A 753 -29.24 -16.07 7.86
CA GLY A 753 -27.87 -16.15 7.39
C GLY A 753 -27.19 -14.79 7.36
N TYR A 754 -25.86 -14.80 7.44
CA TYR A 754 -25.07 -13.58 7.36
C TYR A 754 -23.64 -13.82 6.90
N LEU A 755 -23.00 -12.75 6.43
CA LEU A 755 -21.57 -12.69 6.15
C LEU A 755 -21.10 -11.28 6.50
N ASP A 756 -20.25 -11.18 7.53
CA ASP A 756 -19.59 -9.94 7.92
C ASP A 756 -18.41 -9.70 6.97
N SER A 757 -18.55 -8.70 6.12
CA SER A 757 -17.47 -8.22 5.25
C SER A 757 -16.68 -7.10 5.96
N HIS A 758 -15.49 -6.76 5.47
CA HIS A 758 -14.69 -5.67 6.05
C HIS A 758 -14.87 -4.35 5.28
N GLY A 759 -15.54 -4.40 4.12
CA GLY A 759 -15.90 -3.27 3.29
C GLY A 759 -17.35 -2.84 3.47
N SER A 760 -17.90 -2.25 2.41
CA SER A 760 -19.28 -1.74 2.37
C SER A 760 -20.08 -2.58 1.39
N ALA A 761 -20.91 -3.49 1.90
CA ALA A 761 -21.74 -4.34 1.04
C ALA A 761 -22.83 -3.52 0.36
N THR A 762 -22.69 -3.31 -0.96
CA THR A 762 -23.53 -2.38 -1.74
C THR A 762 -24.54 -3.07 -2.65
N ARG A 763 -24.08 -4.04 -3.45
CA ARG A 763 -24.86 -4.66 -4.53
C ARG A 763 -24.48 -6.13 -4.74
N MET A 764 -25.45 -6.94 -5.15
CA MET A 764 -25.27 -8.37 -5.38
C MET A 764 -25.82 -8.82 -6.73
N ALA A 765 -25.04 -9.62 -7.45
CA ALA A 765 -25.49 -10.40 -8.61
C ALA A 765 -25.55 -11.89 -8.25
N PHE A 766 -26.48 -12.63 -8.88
CA PHE A 766 -26.75 -14.03 -8.53
C PHE A 766 -26.55 -14.93 -9.75
N ASN A 767 -25.95 -16.09 -9.54
CA ASN A 767 -25.79 -17.16 -10.54
C ASN A 767 -25.96 -18.52 -9.85
N GLY A 768 -27.16 -19.08 -9.90
CA GLY A 768 -27.48 -20.30 -9.17
C GLY A 768 -27.28 -20.09 -7.67
N ASP A 769 -26.43 -20.91 -7.05
CA ASP A 769 -26.06 -20.84 -5.63
C ASP A 769 -24.94 -19.83 -5.33
N LEU A 770 -24.43 -19.12 -6.35
CA LEU A 770 -23.37 -18.12 -6.18
C LEU A 770 -23.94 -16.70 -6.11
N ILE A 771 -23.37 -15.93 -5.20
CA ILE A 771 -23.54 -14.50 -5.03
C ILE A 771 -22.22 -13.83 -5.37
N TYR A 772 -22.26 -12.87 -6.28
CA TYR A 772 -21.17 -11.93 -6.51
C TYR A 772 -21.53 -10.65 -5.77
N LEU A 773 -20.78 -10.32 -4.72
CA LEU A 773 -21.00 -9.14 -3.90
C LEU A 773 -19.95 -8.08 -4.26
N ALA A 774 -20.43 -6.87 -4.57
CA ALA A 774 -19.63 -5.65 -4.53
C ALA A 774 -19.56 -5.16 -3.08
N ASP A 775 -18.35 -5.01 -2.55
CA ASP A 775 -18.12 -4.69 -1.14
C ASP A 775 -17.23 -3.44 -0.95
N GLY A 776 -17.42 -2.45 -1.82
CA GLY A 776 -16.66 -1.20 -1.76
C GLY A 776 -15.15 -1.43 -1.89
N GLY A 777 -14.38 -0.92 -0.92
CA GLY A 777 -12.91 -0.97 -0.93
C GLY A 777 -12.30 -2.37 -0.77
N ASP A 778 -13.09 -3.39 -0.44
CA ASP A 778 -12.64 -4.79 -0.42
C ASP A 778 -12.76 -5.47 -1.79
N GLY A 779 -13.37 -4.78 -2.78
CA GLY A 779 -13.56 -5.31 -4.13
C GLY A 779 -14.76 -6.26 -4.23
N ILE A 780 -14.53 -7.43 -4.82
CA ILE A 780 -15.58 -8.39 -5.17
C ILE A 780 -15.41 -9.69 -4.42
N TYR A 781 -16.50 -10.15 -3.82
CA TYR A 781 -16.62 -11.44 -3.18
C TYR A 781 -17.42 -12.40 -4.04
N VAL A 782 -17.00 -13.67 -4.06
CA VAL A 782 -17.78 -14.76 -4.61
C VAL A 782 -18.18 -15.67 -3.45
N VAL A 783 -19.47 -15.73 -3.18
CA VAL A 783 -20.06 -16.41 -2.02
C VAL A 783 -20.98 -17.50 -2.51
N HIS A 784 -20.73 -18.73 -2.09
CA HIS A 784 -21.68 -19.82 -2.21
C HIS A 784 -22.73 -19.72 -1.10
N CYS A 785 -24.00 -19.87 -1.44
CA CYS A 785 -25.12 -19.73 -0.51
C CYS A 785 -26.13 -20.87 -0.66
N ASP A 786 -26.23 -21.69 0.39
CA ASP A 786 -27.15 -22.84 0.44
C ASP A 786 -28.64 -22.44 0.55
N LEU A 787 -28.92 -21.17 0.87
CA LEU A 787 -30.28 -20.63 1.00
C LEU A 787 -30.92 -20.27 -0.35
N ILE A 788 -30.13 -20.21 -1.42
CA ILE A 788 -30.65 -19.96 -2.77
C ILE A 788 -31.12 -21.30 -3.35
N GLY A 789 -32.42 -21.59 -3.18
CA GLY A 789 -33.04 -22.74 -3.83
C GLY A 789 -33.03 -22.61 -5.36
N VAL A 790 -33.06 -23.74 -6.09
CA VAL A 790 -33.30 -23.76 -7.54
C VAL A 790 -34.72 -23.22 -7.79
N GLU A 791 -34.83 -22.01 -8.33
CA GLU A 791 -36.13 -21.38 -8.62
C GLU A 791 -36.92 -22.15 -9.68
N GLU A 792 -38.24 -22.21 -9.50
CA GLU A 792 -39.21 -22.62 -10.53
C GLU A 792 -39.73 -21.34 -11.20
N GLU A 793 -39.16 -20.94 -12.33
CA GLU A 793 -39.71 -19.82 -13.11
C GLU A 793 -41.00 -20.27 -13.81
N LYS A 794 -42.16 -19.92 -13.24
CA LYS A 794 -43.47 -20.05 -13.90
C LYS A 794 -43.77 -18.83 -14.77
N THR A 795 -42.91 -18.52 -15.73
CA THR A 795 -43.17 -17.44 -16.70
C THR A 795 -42.90 -17.91 -18.12
N THR A 796 -43.94 -18.51 -18.70
CA THR A 796 -44.50 -18.33 -20.06
C THR A 796 -45.26 -19.60 -20.46
N LYS A 797 -46.34 -19.44 -21.23
CA LYS A 797 -47.18 -20.55 -21.74
C LYS A 797 -46.48 -21.44 -22.80
N GLU A 798 -45.18 -21.28 -23.02
CA GLU A 798 -44.49 -21.77 -24.22
C GLU A 798 -43.98 -23.21 -24.11
N PHE A 799 -43.67 -23.70 -22.91
CA PHE A 799 -43.10 -25.04 -22.73
C PHE A 799 -43.93 -25.89 -21.76
N ARG A 800 -44.21 -27.14 -22.16
CA ARG A 800 -44.83 -28.18 -21.35
C ARG A 800 -43.87 -29.37 -21.22
N LEU A 801 -43.57 -29.70 -19.97
CA LEU A 801 -42.84 -30.91 -19.62
C LEU A 801 -43.85 -32.02 -19.31
N VAL A 802 -43.76 -33.13 -20.04
CA VAL A 802 -44.63 -34.29 -19.85
C VAL A 802 -43.76 -35.54 -19.82
N ILE A 803 -44.01 -36.44 -18.86
CA ILE A 803 -43.53 -37.82 -18.95
C ILE A 803 -44.63 -38.60 -19.68
N PRO A 804 -44.46 -38.95 -20.96
CA PRO A 804 -45.58 -39.34 -21.81
C PRO A 804 -46.15 -40.73 -21.49
N SER A 805 -45.41 -41.59 -20.80
CA SER A 805 -45.94 -42.88 -20.31
C SER A 805 -45.11 -43.48 -19.16
N LEU A 806 -45.74 -44.35 -18.38
CA LEU A 806 -45.10 -45.21 -17.36
C LEU A 806 -44.16 -46.28 -17.95
N THR A 807 -44.08 -46.41 -19.28
CA THR A 807 -43.23 -47.39 -19.98
C THR A 807 -42.00 -46.77 -20.65
N SER A 808 -41.96 -45.44 -20.78
CA SER A 808 -40.86 -44.67 -21.36
C SER A 808 -40.38 -43.66 -20.32
N ASN A 809 -39.36 -44.04 -19.54
CA ASN A 809 -38.71 -43.18 -18.54
C ASN A 809 -37.88 -42.01 -19.14
N ARG A 810 -38.18 -41.59 -20.37
CA ARG A 810 -37.57 -40.41 -20.99
C ARG A 810 -38.47 -39.21 -20.77
N LEU A 811 -37.89 -38.15 -20.22
CA LEU A 811 -38.55 -36.85 -20.10
C LEU A 811 -38.90 -36.36 -21.51
N THR A 812 -40.15 -35.99 -21.75
CA THR A 812 -40.54 -35.31 -22.99
C THR A 812 -40.75 -33.82 -22.75
N ILE A 813 -40.08 -33.03 -23.57
CA ILE A 813 -40.09 -31.58 -23.55
C ILE A 813 -40.83 -31.15 -24.80
N SER A 814 -42.00 -30.56 -24.63
CA SER A 814 -42.82 -30.04 -25.71
C SER A 814 -43.00 -28.54 -25.58
N GLY A 815 -43.10 -27.83 -26.67
CA GLY A 815 -43.30 -26.39 -26.63
C GLY A 815 -43.46 -25.77 -28.02
N PHE A 816 -43.47 -24.44 -28.06
CA PHE A 816 -43.59 -23.66 -29.27
C PHE A 816 -42.58 -22.51 -29.24
N THR A 817 -41.80 -22.34 -30.31
CA THR A 817 -41.01 -21.12 -30.51
C THR A 817 -41.56 -20.31 -31.68
N PRO A 818 -41.92 -19.03 -31.50
CA PRO A 818 -42.46 -18.19 -32.58
C PRO A 818 -41.41 -17.83 -33.64
N VAL A 819 -40.12 -17.97 -33.31
CA VAL A 819 -38.97 -17.77 -34.19
C VAL A 819 -37.99 -18.94 -34.06
N PRO A 820 -37.13 -19.21 -35.07
CA PRO A 820 -36.10 -20.22 -34.96
C PRO A 820 -35.13 -19.93 -33.80
N LYS A 821 -35.01 -20.84 -32.83
CA LYS A 821 -34.14 -20.69 -31.65
C LYS A 821 -33.29 -21.94 -31.43
N LEU A 822 -32.02 -21.74 -31.06
CA LEU A 822 -31.16 -22.82 -30.56
C LEU A 822 -31.38 -22.98 -29.06
N LEU A 823 -32.06 -24.05 -28.66
CA LEU A 823 -32.29 -24.37 -27.26
C LEU A 823 -31.17 -25.26 -26.74
N ARG A 824 -30.62 -24.91 -25.57
CA ARG A 824 -29.76 -25.75 -24.74
C ARG A 824 -30.58 -26.28 -23.58
N ILE A 825 -30.73 -27.59 -23.50
CA ILE A 825 -31.55 -28.26 -22.51
C ILE A 825 -30.64 -29.06 -21.58
N GLU A 826 -30.79 -28.85 -20.29
CA GLU A 826 -30.07 -29.53 -19.23
C GLU A 826 -31.03 -30.23 -18.27
N VAL A 827 -30.66 -31.42 -17.80
CA VAL A 827 -31.37 -32.14 -16.75
C VAL A 827 -30.42 -32.42 -15.60
N SER A 828 -30.83 -32.08 -14.38
CA SER A 828 -30.04 -32.17 -13.15
C SER A 828 -30.80 -32.89 -12.04
N ASP A 829 -30.09 -33.48 -11.08
CA ASP A 829 -30.70 -34.07 -9.89
C ASP A 829 -31.04 -33.02 -8.81
N VAL A 830 -31.61 -33.46 -7.68
CA VAL A 830 -31.99 -32.56 -6.56
C VAL A 830 -30.81 -31.83 -5.90
N LEU A 831 -29.58 -32.27 -6.16
CA LEU A 831 -28.35 -31.62 -5.67
C LEU A 831 -27.70 -30.76 -6.76
N GLY A 832 -28.43 -30.45 -7.84
CA GLY A 832 -27.92 -29.66 -8.97
C GLY A 832 -26.91 -30.39 -9.86
N ARG A 833 -26.63 -31.68 -9.62
CA ARG A 833 -25.66 -32.43 -10.44
C ARG A 833 -26.25 -32.70 -11.82
N ARG A 834 -25.57 -32.19 -12.84
CA ARG A 834 -25.96 -32.35 -14.25
C ARG A 834 -25.90 -33.81 -14.69
N LEU A 835 -27.05 -34.35 -15.10
CA LEU A 835 -27.20 -35.72 -15.60
C LEU A 835 -27.04 -35.80 -17.12
N THR A 836 -27.55 -34.80 -17.84
CA THR A 836 -27.38 -34.69 -19.30
C THR A 836 -27.56 -33.26 -19.78
N GLU A 837 -26.99 -32.97 -20.95
CA GLU A 837 -27.20 -31.73 -21.69
C GLU A 837 -27.32 -32.05 -23.19
N PHE A 838 -28.20 -31.37 -23.91
CA PHE A 838 -28.29 -31.45 -25.36
C PHE A 838 -28.79 -30.16 -25.99
N LYS A 839 -28.36 -29.92 -27.23
CA LYS A 839 -28.71 -28.72 -28.01
C LYS A 839 -29.62 -29.10 -29.17
N VAL A 840 -30.60 -28.25 -29.46
CA VAL A 840 -31.58 -28.49 -30.52
C VAL A 840 -32.00 -27.18 -31.17
N ASN A 841 -32.01 -27.13 -32.49
CA ASN A 841 -32.49 -25.98 -33.23
C ASN A 841 -33.98 -26.19 -33.55
N ILE A 842 -34.84 -25.33 -33.02
CA ILE A 842 -36.30 -25.45 -33.09
C ILE A 842 -36.88 -24.30 -33.88
N ASN A 843 -37.90 -24.60 -34.70
CA ASN A 843 -38.68 -23.62 -35.43
C ASN A 843 -40.16 -24.02 -35.38
N GLY A 844 -40.96 -23.34 -34.56
CA GLY A 844 -42.38 -23.66 -34.34
C GLY A 844 -42.62 -24.67 -33.21
N GLU A 845 -43.67 -25.48 -33.33
CA GLU A 845 -44.00 -26.51 -32.32
C GLU A 845 -42.99 -27.66 -32.33
N PHE A 846 -42.66 -28.18 -31.15
CA PHE A 846 -41.75 -29.33 -31.02
C PHE A 846 -42.12 -30.26 -29.86
N SER A 847 -41.58 -31.48 -29.94
CA SER A 847 -41.64 -32.50 -28.88
C SER A 847 -40.37 -33.35 -28.93
N LEU A 848 -39.59 -33.33 -27.85
CA LEU A 848 -38.27 -33.96 -27.77
C LEU A 848 -38.17 -34.85 -26.54
N SER A 849 -37.50 -35.99 -26.68
CA SER A 849 -37.20 -36.87 -25.54
C SER A 849 -35.79 -36.68 -25.04
N SER A 850 -35.59 -36.72 -23.72
CA SER A 850 -34.26 -36.74 -23.11
C SER A 850 -33.41 -37.90 -23.64
N PRO A 851 -32.10 -37.73 -23.86
CA PRO A 851 -31.21 -38.78 -24.33
C PRO A 851 -31.02 -39.90 -23.29
N ILE A 852 -31.25 -39.58 -22.01
CA ILE A 852 -31.18 -40.51 -20.88
C ILE A 852 -32.57 -40.95 -20.41
N GLN A 853 -32.65 -42.12 -19.79
CA GLN A 853 -33.80 -42.54 -18.99
C GLN A 853 -33.60 -42.08 -17.54
N LEU A 854 -34.65 -41.54 -16.92
CA LEU A 854 -34.66 -41.10 -15.52
C LEU A 854 -35.22 -42.19 -14.60
N THR A 855 -34.64 -42.36 -13.43
CA THR A 855 -35.21 -43.21 -12.36
C THR A 855 -36.31 -42.45 -11.62
N SER A 856 -37.00 -43.10 -10.68
CA SER A 856 -37.93 -42.38 -9.80
C SER A 856 -37.16 -41.38 -8.95
N GLY A 857 -37.63 -40.15 -8.86
CA GLY A 857 -36.93 -39.07 -8.19
C GLY A 857 -37.44 -37.69 -8.62
N VAL A 858 -36.87 -36.67 -8.01
CA VAL A 858 -37.09 -35.27 -8.39
C VAL A 858 -35.88 -34.82 -9.21
N TYR A 859 -36.15 -34.13 -10.31
CA TYR A 859 -35.16 -33.61 -11.25
C TYR A 859 -35.47 -32.16 -11.57
N PHE A 860 -34.46 -31.40 -11.96
CA PHE A 860 -34.60 -30.05 -12.48
C PHE A 860 -34.24 -30.04 -13.95
N VAL A 861 -35.02 -29.32 -14.74
CA VAL A 861 -34.83 -29.16 -16.18
C VAL A 861 -34.61 -27.70 -16.45
N THR A 862 -33.47 -27.37 -17.04
CA THR A 862 -33.14 -26.01 -17.46
C THR A 862 -33.17 -25.97 -18.98
N VAL A 863 -34.10 -25.20 -19.55
CA VAL A 863 -34.16 -24.92 -20.99
C VAL A 863 -33.70 -23.48 -21.17
N ARG A 864 -32.61 -23.28 -21.90
CA ARG A 864 -32.03 -21.95 -22.08
C ARG A 864 -31.75 -21.67 -23.54
N ASP A 865 -32.08 -20.47 -23.98
CA ASP A 865 -31.63 -19.92 -25.26
C ASP A 865 -30.60 -18.81 -25.01
N GLU A 866 -30.41 -17.89 -25.97
CA GLU A 866 -29.47 -16.76 -25.82
C GLU A 866 -30.02 -15.62 -24.94
N GLU A 867 -31.34 -15.59 -24.68
CA GLU A 867 -32.09 -14.49 -24.07
C GLU A 867 -32.77 -14.89 -22.75
N ASP A 868 -33.31 -16.11 -22.67
CA ASP A 868 -34.16 -16.61 -21.58
C ASP A 868 -33.65 -17.94 -20.99
N VAL A 869 -33.89 -18.13 -19.70
CA VAL A 869 -33.60 -19.38 -18.99
C VAL A 869 -34.85 -19.86 -18.26
N PHE A 870 -35.43 -20.94 -18.74
CA PHE A 870 -36.57 -21.61 -18.11
C PHE A 870 -36.11 -22.73 -17.19
N HIS A 871 -36.53 -22.69 -15.93
CA HIS A 871 -36.29 -23.75 -14.94
C HIS A 871 -37.59 -24.42 -14.53
N SER A 872 -37.61 -25.75 -14.53
CA SER A 872 -38.78 -26.49 -14.04
C SER A 872 -38.42 -27.78 -13.34
N LYS A 873 -39.18 -28.05 -12.28
CA LYS A 873 -39.10 -29.28 -11.49
C LYS A 873 -39.92 -30.39 -12.14
N VAL A 874 -39.29 -31.53 -12.37
CA VAL A 874 -39.95 -32.75 -12.84
C VAL A 874 -39.89 -33.80 -11.75
N VAL A 875 -41.05 -34.34 -11.38
CA VAL A 875 -41.14 -35.51 -10.50
C VAL A 875 -41.40 -36.74 -11.35
N VAL A 876 -40.44 -37.67 -11.36
CA VAL A 876 -40.59 -38.97 -11.98
C VAL A 876 -41.03 -39.94 -10.88
N ILE A 877 -42.25 -40.46 -10.97
CA ILE A 877 -42.76 -41.49 -10.08
C ILE A 877 -42.92 -42.77 -10.93
N LYS A 878 -42.39 -43.90 -10.46
CA LYS A 878 -42.65 -45.20 -11.10
C LYS A 878 -43.95 -45.79 -10.58
#